data_AF-A0AAD1WPG3-F1
#
_entry.id   AF-A0AAD1WPG3-F1
#
_cell.length_a   1.000
_cell.length_b   1.000
_cell.length_c   1.000
_cell.angle_alpha   90.00
_cell.angle_beta   90.00
_cell.angle_gamma   90.00
#
_symmetry.space_group_name_H-M   'P 1'
#
loop_
_entity.id
_entity.type
_entity.pdbx_description
1 polymer ?
#
loop_
_entity_poly.entity_id
_entity_poly.type
_entity_poly.pdbx_seq_one_letter_code
_entity_poly.pdbx_strand_id
1 'polypeptide(L)'
;MPTHLAAVTSLLALDLLLLSPSLSSSLDGVLVTPKMLDPDLNGRHYFRTDNEDSGVIFLITAFQEDFYLNLRPDAQFIAPAFSMHFPGSVPKQGTHLKHCFYSGDVNSDRDSFAALSLCGGLRGAFGYQGVEYVISPLKNSTLKQVQGILQRPHLLQRTKNNSPSTGATSRCGVGSGLNHGILEALERYKGSRHNKRPSNGTRTGGGQRSRRFASITRYVETLIVADETMLKFHGDDLQLYLLTLMATAARLYKHPSIQNPINIAVVKFMVLTDDGKGPKVTTNAAMTLRSFCSWQKKWNKVSDKHPEYWDTAILFTKQDLCGASTCDTLGMADVGTMCDPKRSCSVIEDDGLPSAFTTAHELGHVFNMPHDNVKACEEVFGKLKENHMMSPTLIQIDRTNPWSGCSAAIITDFLDNGYGECLLDEPAKPITLPEELPGVRYTLSRQCELAFGLGSKPCPYMQYCSKLWCTGRARGQLVCQTRHFPWADGTSCGEGRFCLSGTCVEKHNINRYKMDGGWGKWSPYGQCSRTCGGGVQLAKRECNNPEPSHGGSFCEGVRVKYRSCSLDPCPDIGKSFREEQCEAFNGFNQSTNRLTTTVGWVPKYSGVSPRDKCKLICRANGTGYFYVLAPKVVDGTPCTPDSTSVCVQGKCIKAGCDGQLGSKKKFDKCRVCGGDNKSCKKVSGLFTKPIHGYNFVVTVPAGASNVDVRQRGYKGLINDDNYLAVKNGQSRYLLNGNYIVSAVERDIPIKGSLLKYSGKKEMGKSDSQ
;
A
#
# COMPACT_ATOMS: atom_id res chain seq x y z
N MET A 1 9.53 26.21 74.27
CA MET A 1 10.12 27.42 74.87
C MET A 1 10.77 28.23 73.75
N PRO A 2 10.58 29.55 73.67
CA PRO A 2 9.30 30.13 73.25
C PRO A 2 9.47 31.32 72.26
N THR A 3 8.32 31.93 71.90
CA THR A 3 8.08 33.37 71.61
C THR A 3 8.50 33.93 70.24
N HIS A 4 7.70 34.73 69.50
CA HIS A 4 6.48 35.54 69.73
C HIS A 4 5.82 35.81 68.34
N LEU A 5 4.48 35.72 68.18
CA LEU A 5 3.45 36.81 68.22
C LEU A 5 3.76 38.00 67.27
N ALA A 6 2.89 38.55 66.43
CA ALA A 6 1.43 38.75 66.37
C ALA A 6 1.10 39.40 64.99
N ALA A 7 -0.11 39.57 64.43
CA ALA A 7 -1.48 39.09 64.61
C ALA A 7 -2.32 39.63 63.42
N VAL A 8 -3.23 38.80 62.86
CA VAL A 8 -4.70 39.04 62.64
C VAL A 8 -5.10 40.15 61.62
N THR A 9 -5.94 39.99 60.57
CA THR A 9 -7.31 39.38 60.47
C THR A 9 -7.79 39.19 58.99
N SER A 10 -8.43 38.05 58.71
CA SER A 10 -9.72 37.77 57.98
C SER A 10 -10.07 38.46 56.64
N LEU A 11 -10.51 37.81 55.54
CA LEU A 11 -11.62 36.85 55.36
C LEU A 11 -11.60 36.18 53.94
N LEU A 12 -12.05 34.91 53.87
CA LEU A 12 -12.74 34.20 52.75
C LEU A 12 -11.96 33.92 51.44
N ALA A 13 -12.09 32.81 50.72
CA ALA A 13 -12.60 31.45 50.91
C ALA A 13 -12.22 30.66 49.62
N LEU A 14 -11.99 29.34 49.77
CA LEU A 14 -11.96 28.28 48.75
C LEU A 14 -10.74 28.12 47.81
N ASP A 15 -9.85 27.20 48.23
CA ASP A 15 -9.23 26.08 47.49
C ASP A 15 -8.68 26.29 46.05
N LEU A 16 -7.38 26.57 45.97
CA LEU A 16 -6.51 26.20 44.84
C LEU A 16 -5.61 25.02 45.27
N LEU A 17 -5.76 23.86 44.62
CA LEU A 17 -4.73 22.82 44.55
C LEU A 17 -4.55 22.37 43.10
N LEU A 18 -3.38 22.74 42.58
CA LEU A 18 -2.50 21.99 41.67
C LEU A 18 -3.16 21.13 40.58
N LEU A 19 -2.97 21.54 39.32
CA LEU A 19 -2.55 20.66 38.22
C LEU A 19 -1.99 21.52 37.08
N SER A 20 -0.73 21.24 36.74
CA SER A 20 0.01 21.72 35.58
C SER A 20 -0.74 21.41 34.27
N PRO A 21 -0.78 22.32 33.27
CA PRO A 21 -1.21 21.94 31.94
C PRO A 21 -0.05 21.25 31.22
N SER A 22 -0.19 19.93 31.07
CA SER A 22 0.49 19.15 30.04
C SER A 22 0.31 19.80 28.67
N LEU A 23 1.41 19.94 27.90
CA LEU A 23 1.38 20.29 26.48
C LEU A 23 0.47 19.32 25.72
N SER A 24 -0.74 19.77 25.38
CA SER A 24 -1.54 19.14 24.35
C SER A 24 -1.10 19.69 22.99
N SER A 25 -0.64 18.84 22.08
CA SER A 25 -0.52 19.18 20.67
C SER A 25 -1.94 19.35 20.08
N SER A 26 -2.43 20.58 20.00
CA SER A 26 -3.76 20.89 19.50
C SER A 26 -3.83 20.88 17.97
N LEU A 27 -4.73 20.05 17.43
CA LEU A 27 -5.24 20.17 16.06
C LEU A 27 -6.08 21.46 15.97
N ASP A 28 -5.83 22.30 14.97
CA ASP A 28 -6.53 23.58 14.79
C ASP A 28 -7.83 23.35 13.99
N GLY A 29 -8.88 22.92 14.68
CA GLY A 29 -10.21 22.68 14.13
C GLY A 29 -11.21 23.72 14.60
N VAL A 30 -12.04 24.24 13.70
CA VAL A 30 -13.09 25.21 13.99
C VAL A 30 -14.45 24.63 13.62
N LEU A 31 -15.45 24.92 14.46
CA LEU A 31 -16.84 24.62 14.17
C LEU A 31 -17.39 25.68 13.21
N VAL A 32 -17.89 25.24 12.07
CA VAL A 32 -18.42 26.10 11.02
C VAL A 32 -19.85 25.71 10.68
N THR A 33 -20.62 26.63 10.14
CA THR A 33 -21.97 26.35 9.65
C THR A 33 -22.03 26.76 8.18
N PRO A 34 -21.89 25.81 7.23
CA PRO A 34 -21.92 26.13 5.81
C PRO A 34 -23.27 26.71 5.40
N LYS A 35 -23.25 27.88 4.76
CA LYS A 35 -24.43 28.55 4.25
C LYS A 35 -24.53 28.35 2.74
N MET A 36 -25.56 27.66 2.28
CA MET A 36 -25.86 27.60 0.85
C MET A 36 -26.32 28.99 0.38
N LEU A 37 -25.74 29.48 -0.70
CA LEU A 37 -26.10 30.76 -1.31
C LEU A 37 -27.02 30.53 -2.51
N ASP A 38 -27.99 31.44 -2.68
CA ASP A 38 -28.86 31.48 -3.86
C ASP A 38 -28.06 32.03 -5.05
N PRO A 39 -28.10 31.43 -6.27
CA PRO A 39 -27.35 31.92 -7.42
C PRO A 39 -27.68 33.36 -7.84
N ASP A 40 -28.80 33.94 -7.39
CA ASP A 40 -29.36 35.21 -7.88
C ASP A 40 -29.33 36.40 -6.90
N LEU A 41 -28.65 36.33 -5.76
CA LEU A 41 -28.54 37.48 -4.85
C LEU A 41 -27.30 38.36 -5.17
N ASN A 42 -27.54 39.62 -5.56
CA ASN A 42 -26.62 40.73 -5.86
C ASN A 42 -26.13 40.93 -7.32
N GLY A 43 -26.83 40.40 -8.33
CA GLY A 43 -26.62 40.85 -9.73
C GLY A 43 -25.24 40.54 -10.33
N ARG A 44 -24.49 39.60 -9.74
CA ARG A 44 -23.28 39.02 -10.34
C ARG A 44 -23.61 37.62 -10.85
N HIS A 45 -23.86 37.49 -12.15
CA HIS A 45 -23.98 36.19 -12.79
C HIS A 45 -22.62 35.47 -12.74
N TYR A 46 -22.48 34.47 -11.87
CA TYR A 46 -21.31 33.58 -11.81
C TYR A 46 -21.43 32.36 -12.76
N PHE A 47 -22.62 32.13 -13.32
CA PHE A 47 -22.86 31.05 -14.28
C PHE A 47 -23.17 31.65 -15.66
N ARG A 48 -22.29 31.36 -16.63
CA ARG A 48 -22.58 31.57 -18.05
C ARG A 48 -23.57 30.47 -18.45
N THR A 49 -24.83 30.85 -18.64
CA THR A 49 -25.90 29.98 -19.12
C THR A 49 -25.53 29.44 -20.50
N ASP A 50 -25.24 28.14 -20.55
CA ASP A 50 -25.60 27.23 -21.64
C ASP A 50 -25.31 25.78 -21.16
N ASN A 51 -26.38 24.99 -21.03
CA ASN A 51 -26.51 23.59 -20.61
C ASN A 51 -26.78 23.23 -19.14
N GLU A 52 -27.69 22.27 -19.00
CA GLU A 52 -28.48 21.80 -17.85
C GLU A 52 -27.71 21.08 -16.72
N ASP A 53 -26.73 21.71 -16.05
CA ASP A 53 -26.20 21.18 -14.78
C ASP A 53 -26.21 22.24 -13.67
N SER A 54 -27.17 22.14 -12.75
CA SER A 54 -27.38 23.08 -11.64
C SER A 54 -26.23 22.99 -10.60
N GLY A 55 -25.28 23.92 -10.70
CA GLY A 55 -24.24 24.13 -9.68
C GLY A 55 -24.81 24.72 -8.39
N VAL A 56 -24.09 24.55 -7.28
CA VAL A 56 -24.43 25.09 -5.96
C VAL A 56 -23.24 25.85 -5.37
N ILE A 57 -23.50 26.87 -4.56
CA ILE A 57 -22.46 27.65 -3.89
C ILE A 57 -22.63 27.54 -2.38
N PHE A 58 -21.56 27.23 -1.66
CA PHE A 58 -21.53 27.29 -0.19
C PHE A 58 -20.56 28.36 0.29
N LEU A 59 -21.03 29.20 1.22
CA LEU A 59 -20.19 30.08 2.02
C LEU A 59 -19.82 29.40 3.34
N ILE A 60 -18.53 29.34 3.63
CA ILE A 60 -17.99 28.90 4.92
C ILE A 60 -17.10 30.01 5.47
N THR A 61 -17.50 30.61 6.58
CA THR A 61 -16.68 31.59 7.30
C THR A 61 -15.89 30.88 8.39
N ALA A 62 -14.56 30.83 8.26
CA ALA A 62 -13.68 30.19 9.22
C ALA A 62 -12.27 30.76 9.15
N PHE A 63 -11.53 30.71 10.26
CA PHE A 63 -10.13 31.19 10.31
C PHE A 63 -9.95 32.67 9.88
N GLN A 64 -10.96 33.52 10.09
CA GLN A 64 -11.01 34.92 9.65
C GLN A 64 -11.09 35.11 8.13
N GLU A 65 -11.45 34.07 7.39
CA GLU A 65 -11.63 34.09 5.94
C GLU A 65 -13.00 33.54 5.55
N ASP A 66 -13.49 33.99 4.40
CA ASP A 66 -14.70 33.50 3.76
C ASP A 66 -14.31 32.60 2.57
N PHE A 67 -14.78 31.35 2.60
CA PHE A 67 -14.61 30.38 1.52
C PHE A 67 -15.94 30.20 0.76
N TYR A 68 -15.97 30.64 -0.49
CA TYR A 68 -17.05 30.46 -1.45
C TYR A 68 -16.74 29.23 -2.31
N LEU A 69 -17.34 28.10 -1.96
CA LEU A 69 -17.19 26.84 -2.68
C LEU A 69 -18.15 26.83 -3.89
N ASN A 70 -17.61 27.02 -5.09
CA ASN A 70 -18.35 26.93 -6.33
C ASN A 70 -18.37 25.48 -6.79
N LEU A 71 -19.51 24.79 -6.67
CA LEU A 71 -19.60 23.35 -6.84
C LEU A 71 -20.49 22.99 -8.03
N ARG A 72 -20.05 22.02 -8.84
CA ARG A 72 -20.83 21.45 -9.94
C ARG A 72 -20.95 19.93 -9.77
N PRO A 73 -22.07 19.32 -10.19
CA PRO A 73 -22.20 17.86 -10.16
C PRO A 73 -21.06 17.17 -10.92
N ASP A 74 -20.40 16.22 -10.28
CA ASP A 74 -19.29 15.47 -10.87
C ASP A 74 -19.36 14.01 -10.42
N ALA A 75 -19.90 13.15 -11.29
CA ALA A 75 -20.07 11.72 -11.07
C ALA A 75 -19.17 10.85 -11.96
N GLN A 76 -18.14 11.44 -12.59
CA GLN A 76 -17.31 10.77 -13.61
C GLN A 76 -16.46 9.61 -13.03
N PHE A 77 -16.38 9.51 -11.71
CA PHE A 77 -15.69 8.44 -10.98
C PHE A 77 -16.59 7.22 -10.66
N ILE A 78 -17.91 7.29 -10.91
CA ILE A 78 -18.84 6.18 -10.71
C ILE A 78 -18.96 5.38 -12.02
N ALA A 79 -18.61 4.10 -11.99
CA ALA A 79 -18.74 3.23 -13.16
C ALA A 79 -20.21 3.11 -13.62
N PRO A 80 -20.51 3.04 -14.94
CA PRO A 80 -21.88 2.95 -15.46
C PRO A 80 -22.71 1.78 -14.91
N ALA A 81 -22.05 0.74 -14.40
CA ALA A 81 -22.66 -0.48 -13.84
C ALA A 81 -22.67 -0.52 -12.30
N PHE A 82 -22.48 0.60 -11.61
CA PHE A 82 -22.56 0.64 -10.15
C PHE A 82 -23.99 0.37 -9.67
N SER A 83 -24.24 -0.77 -9.03
CA SER A 83 -25.52 -1.12 -8.41
C SER A 83 -25.35 -1.40 -6.92
N MET A 84 -26.06 -0.66 -6.08
CA MET A 84 -26.20 -1.02 -4.66
C MET A 84 -27.44 -1.89 -4.48
N HIS A 85 -27.27 -3.06 -3.86
CA HIS A 85 -28.38 -3.87 -3.40
C HIS A 85 -28.70 -3.56 -1.94
N PHE A 86 -29.92 -3.10 -1.70
CA PHE A 86 -30.55 -3.09 -0.39
C PHE A 86 -31.56 -4.24 -0.33
N PRO A 87 -31.52 -5.13 0.69
CA PRO A 87 -32.50 -6.20 0.82
C PRO A 87 -33.88 -5.60 1.16
N GLY A 88 -34.89 -5.87 0.33
CA GLY A 88 -36.29 -5.50 0.57
C GLY A 88 -36.94 -4.57 -0.47
N SER A 89 -36.20 -4.10 -1.48
CA SER A 89 -36.78 -3.34 -2.60
C SER A 89 -36.17 -3.75 -3.95
N VAL A 90 -36.98 -3.62 -5.00
CA VAL A 90 -36.65 -3.95 -6.39
C VAL A 90 -35.31 -3.29 -6.80
N PRO A 91 -34.46 -3.94 -7.62
CA PRO A 91 -33.21 -3.35 -8.10
C PRO A 91 -33.51 -2.01 -8.79
N LYS A 92 -33.19 -0.89 -8.13
CA LYS A 92 -33.13 0.40 -8.80
C LYS A 92 -31.69 0.60 -9.25
N GLN A 93 -31.50 0.87 -10.54
CA GLN A 93 -30.20 1.21 -11.13
C GLN A 93 -29.51 2.28 -10.26
N GLY A 94 -28.18 2.21 -10.10
CA GLY A 94 -27.38 3.18 -9.33
C GLY A 94 -27.26 4.57 -9.97
N THR A 95 -28.29 5.01 -10.69
CA THR A 95 -28.47 6.38 -11.16
C THR A 95 -28.69 7.37 -10.00
N HIS A 96 -29.09 6.88 -8.83
CA HIS A 96 -29.48 7.69 -7.66
C HIS A 96 -28.33 8.21 -6.77
N LEU A 97 -27.05 8.04 -7.15
CA LEU A 97 -25.91 8.64 -6.41
C LEU A 97 -25.10 9.63 -7.24
N LYS A 98 -25.35 9.73 -8.54
CA LYS A 98 -24.65 10.69 -9.41
C LYS A 98 -24.87 12.14 -8.97
N HIS A 99 -26.05 12.44 -8.42
CA HIS A 99 -26.40 13.76 -7.88
C HIS A 99 -25.76 14.08 -6.52
N CYS A 100 -24.99 13.16 -5.92
CA CYS A 100 -24.45 13.37 -4.57
C CYS A 100 -23.11 14.08 -4.54
N PHE A 101 -22.37 14.05 -5.64
CA PHE A 101 -20.95 14.39 -5.66
C PHE A 101 -20.71 15.61 -6.51
N TYR A 102 -19.89 16.49 -5.96
CA TYR A 102 -19.63 17.78 -6.54
C TYR A 102 -18.13 18.05 -6.53
N SER A 103 -17.63 18.62 -7.62
CA SER A 103 -16.29 19.18 -7.70
C SER A 103 -16.35 20.65 -8.12
N GLY A 104 -15.29 21.39 -7.84
CA GLY A 104 -15.18 22.78 -8.28
C GLY A 104 -14.05 23.52 -7.59
N ASP A 105 -14.26 24.80 -7.34
CA ASP A 105 -13.24 25.75 -6.89
C ASP A 105 -13.67 26.50 -5.62
N VAL A 106 -12.72 27.19 -5.02
CA VAL A 106 -12.88 28.04 -3.83
C VAL A 106 -12.59 29.48 -4.25
N ASN A 107 -13.50 30.41 -3.95
CA ASN A 107 -13.36 31.84 -4.23
C ASN A 107 -13.12 32.20 -5.71
N SER A 108 -13.54 31.33 -6.66
CA SER A 108 -13.24 31.48 -8.10
C SER A 108 -11.74 31.47 -8.42
N ASP A 109 -10.91 30.99 -7.49
CA ASP A 109 -9.48 30.85 -7.68
C ASP A 109 -9.18 29.59 -8.51
N ARG A 110 -8.47 29.77 -9.63
CA ARG A 110 -8.19 28.67 -10.58
C ARG A 110 -7.21 27.63 -10.03
N ASP A 111 -6.43 27.99 -9.01
CA ASP A 111 -5.44 27.10 -8.39
C ASP A 111 -6.01 26.40 -7.14
N SER A 112 -7.25 26.72 -6.77
CA SER A 112 -8.00 26.07 -5.70
C SER A 112 -8.77 24.84 -6.18
N PHE A 113 -9.20 23.99 -5.26
CA PHE A 113 -10.06 22.87 -5.59
C PHE A 113 -11.03 22.56 -4.46
N ALA A 114 -12.19 22.01 -4.80
CA ALA A 114 -13.17 21.48 -3.86
C ALA A 114 -13.71 20.14 -4.38
N ALA A 115 -13.80 19.14 -3.49
CA ALA A 115 -14.38 17.85 -3.77
C ALA A 115 -15.27 17.42 -2.59
N LEU A 116 -16.58 17.49 -2.78
CA LEU A 116 -17.56 17.44 -1.70
C LEU A 116 -18.75 16.54 -2.04
N SER A 117 -19.32 15.90 -1.02
CA SER A 117 -20.54 15.10 -1.08
C SER A 117 -21.65 15.80 -0.30
N LEU A 118 -22.85 15.89 -0.87
CA LEU A 118 -24.01 16.55 -0.25
C LEU A 118 -25.04 15.59 0.37
N CYS A 119 -25.04 14.30 0.01
CA CYS A 119 -26.07 13.32 0.40
C CYS A 119 -26.14 12.93 1.89
N GLY A 120 -25.33 13.56 2.75
CA GLY A 120 -25.36 13.39 4.21
C GLY A 120 -24.95 14.65 4.97
N GLY A 121 -25.07 15.82 4.33
CA GLY A 121 -24.43 17.07 4.75
C GLY A 121 -23.09 17.27 4.07
N LEU A 122 -22.64 18.54 3.97
CA LEU A 122 -21.41 18.95 3.29
C LEU A 122 -20.19 18.18 3.84
N ARG A 123 -19.63 17.24 3.08
CA ARG A 123 -18.50 16.43 3.52
C ARG A 123 -17.48 16.26 2.41
N GLY A 124 -16.21 16.46 2.72
CA GLY A 124 -15.10 16.23 1.79
C GLY A 124 -13.94 17.18 2.09
N ALA A 125 -13.23 17.60 1.06
CA ALA A 125 -12.05 18.45 1.22
C ALA A 125 -11.99 19.54 0.16
N PHE A 126 -11.31 20.64 0.49
CA PHE A 126 -10.98 21.71 -0.44
C PHE A 126 -9.61 22.30 -0.11
N GLY A 127 -8.93 22.84 -1.11
CA GLY A 127 -7.65 23.52 -0.98
C GLY A 127 -7.75 24.96 -1.46
N TYR A 128 -7.19 25.90 -0.69
CA TYR A 128 -7.13 27.33 -1.03
C TYR A 128 -5.81 27.92 -0.53
N GLN A 129 -5.13 28.71 -1.37
CA GLN A 129 -3.83 29.33 -1.07
C GLN A 129 -2.78 28.37 -0.48
N GLY A 130 -2.70 27.14 -1.00
CA GLY A 130 -1.72 26.13 -0.56
C GLY A 130 -2.03 25.48 0.79
N VAL A 131 -3.19 25.75 1.39
CA VAL A 131 -3.66 25.12 2.63
C VAL A 131 -4.82 24.17 2.32
N GLU A 132 -4.75 22.95 2.86
CA GLU A 132 -5.81 21.96 2.74
C GLU A 132 -6.77 22.02 3.93
N TYR A 133 -8.06 21.96 3.61
CA TYR A 133 -9.16 21.99 4.56
C TYR A 133 -10.01 20.74 4.39
N VAL A 134 -10.30 20.07 5.51
CA VAL A 134 -11.21 18.93 5.55
C VAL A 134 -12.47 19.35 6.29
N ILE A 135 -13.62 19.15 5.65
CA ILE A 135 -14.93 19.46 6.24
C ILE A 135 -15.75 18.19 6.48
N SER A 136 -16.30 18.08 7.68
CA SER A 136 -17.13 16.95 8.08
C SER A 136 -18.30 17.37 8.97
N PRO A 137 -19.50 16.79 8.82
CA PRO A 137 -20.63 17.10 9.70
C PRO A 137 -20.41 16.55 11.10
N LEU A 138 -20.80 17.30 12.14
CA LEU A 138 -20.69 16.85 13.53
C LEU A 138 -21.79 15.82 13.87
N LYS A 139 -21.41 14.77 14.59
CA LYS A 139 -22.34 13.76 15.10
C LYS A 139 -22.85 14.21 16.48
N ASN A 140 -24.16 14.41 16.60
CA ASN A 140 -24.91 14.84 17.80
C ASN A 140 -24.98 16.36 18.10
N SER A 141 -25.19 17.22 17.09
CA SER A 141 -25.66 18.59 17.37
C SER A 141 -27.19 18.66 17.39
N THR A 142 -27.77 19.23 18.44
CA THR A 142 -29.17 19.65 18.46
C THR A 142 -29.45 20.65 17.32
N LEU A 143 -30.54 20.41 16.58
CA LEU A 143 -30.97 21.24 15.46
C LEU A 143 -31.26 22.67 15.95
N LYS A 144 -30.51 23.66 15.48
CA LYS A 144 -30.92 25.07 15.61
C LYS A 144 -31.73 25.43 14.37
N GLN A 145 -33.05 25.55 14.54
CA GLN A 145 -33.96 25.98 13.48
C GLN A 145 -33.98 27.51 13.44
N VAL A 146 -33.41 28.11 12.40
CA VAL A 146 -33.55 29.54 12.10
C VAL A 146 -34.01 29.65 10.65
N GLN A 147 -35.18 30.26 10.43
CA GLN A 147 -35.71 30.61 9.11
C GLN A 147 -35.72 29.48 8.07
N GLY A 148 -36.26 28.31 8.42
CA GLY A 148 -36.65 27.28 7.44
C GLY A 148 -35.53 26.53 6.71
N ILE A 149 -34.25 26.85 6.93
CA ILE A 149 -33.10 26.16 6.32
C ILE A 149 -32.38 25.32 7.38
N LEU A 150 -32.32 24.00 7.15
CA LEU A 150 -31.66 23.02 8.02
C LEU A 150 -30.13 23.19 7.98
N GLN A 151 -29.56 24.04 8.82
CA GLN A 151 -28.11 24.19 8.93
C GLN A 151 -27.54 23.27 10.03
N ARG A 152 -26.77 22.25 9.62
CA ARG A 152 -25.98 21.42 10.54
C ARG A 152 -24.60 22.05 10.70
N PRO A 153 -24.03 22.09 11.92
CA PRO A 153 -22.66 22.48 12.11
C PRO A 153 -21.71 21.39 11.60
N HIS A 154 -20.57 21.83 11.12
CA HIS A 154 -19.49 21.01 10.59
C HIS A 154 -18.20 21.33 11.32
N LEU A 155 -17.33 20.33 11.45
CA LEU A 155 -15.95 20.54 11.85
C LEU A 155 -15.12 20.80 10.59
N LEU A 156 -14.50 21.97 10.52
CA LEU A 156 -13.50 22.32 9.53
C LEU A 156 -12.11 22.23 10.15
N GLN A 157 -11.24 21.41 9.57
CA GLN A 157 -9.88 21.20 10.04
C GLN A 157 -8.89 21.68 8.99
N ARG A 158 -7.86 22.44 9.39
CA ARG A 158 -6.74 22.83 8.53
C ARG A 158 -5.47 22.10 8.93
N THR A 159 -4.65 21.69 7.97
CA THR A 159 -3.33 21.09 8.24
C THR A 159 -2.30 22.16 8.62
N LYS A 160 -1.82 22.18 9.88
CA LYS A 160 -0.66 22.99 10.29
C LYS A 160 0.64 22.21 10.07
N ASN A 161 1.47 22.66 9.13
CA ASN A 161 2.88 22.27 9.07
C ASN A 161 3.67 23.05 10.13
N ASN A 162 3.81 22.48 11.34
CA ASN A 162 4.80 22.95 12.30
C ASN A 162 6.17 22.37 11.93
N SER A 163 6.84 23.00 10.98
CA SER A 163 8.30 23.13 11.00
C SER A 163 8.66 24.43 10.29
N PRO A 164 9.44 25.33 10.90
CA PRO A 164 10.10 26.38 10.15
C PRO A 164 10.95 25.71 9.08
N SER A 165 10.75 26.17 7.85
CA SER A 165 11.54 25.86 6.69
C SER A 165 13.02 26.10 6.97
N THR A 166 13.77 25.01 7.14
CA THR A 166 15.21 25.03 6.83
C THR A 166 15.33 24.86 5.32
N GLY A 167 15.11 25.94 4.57
CA GLY A 167 15.66 26.23 3.22
C GLY A 167 15.69 25.17 2.10
N ALA A 168 15.06 24.01 2.23
CA ALA A 168 15.10 22.95 1.23
C ALA A 168 13.70 22.70 0.68
N THR A 169 13.49 23.10 -0.57
CA THR A 169 12.23 22.87 -1.29
C THR A 169 12.12 21.41 -1.73
N SER A 170 10.94 20.80 -1.54
CA SER A 170 10.67 19.41 -1.92
C SER A 170 10.53 19.32 -3.43
N ARG A 171 11.33 18.48 -4.08
CA ARG A 171 11.30 18.25 -5.54
C ARG A 171 10.35 17.11 -5.96
N CYS A 172 9.70 16.45 -5.01
CA CYS A 172 8.66 15.45 -5.26
C CYS A 172 7.30 15.96 -4.77
N GLY A 173 6.24 15.70 -5.56
CA GLY A 173 4.86 16.10 -5.28
C GLY A 173 4.10 15.13 -4.37
N VAL A 174 4.70 13.99 -3.98
CA VAL A 174 4.06 12.97 -3.14
C VAL A 174 4.12 13.36 -1.66
N GLY A 175 2.96 13.39 -0.99
CA GLY A 175 2.87 13.70 0.44
C GLY A 175 3.59 12.67 1.31
N SER A 176 4.26 13.12 2.38
CA SER A 176 5.04 12.26 3.30
C SER A 176 4.17 11.43 4.26
N GLY A 177 2.94 11.11 3.88
CA GLY A 177 1.96 10.39 4.70
C GLY A 177 2.34 8.93 4.91
N LEU A 178 2.40 8.49 6.17
CA LEU A 178 2.61 7.09 6.53
C LEU A 178 1.28 6.32 6.49
N ASN A 179 1.26 5.19 5.77
CA ASN A 179 0.18 4.21 5.89
C ASN A 179 0.51 3.21 7.02
N HIS A 180 -0.52 2.65 7.68
CA HIS A 180 -0.37 1.66 8.75
C HIS A 180 0.49 0.45 8.33
N GLY A 181 0.41 0.05 7.06
CA GLY A 181 1.24 -1.03 6.50
C GLY A 181 2.74 -0.74 6.48
N ILE A 182 3.16 0.52 6.35
CA ILE A 182 4.59 0.91 6.36
C ILE A 182 5.15 0.76 7.78
N LEU A 183 4.38 1.14 8.81
CA LEU A 183 4.80 0.95 10.20
C LEU A 183 4.97 -0.54 10.53
N GLU A 184 4.03 -1.39 10.11
CA GLU A 184 4.12 -2.85 10.29
C GLU A 184 5.30 -3.49 9.54
N ALA A 185 5.64 -2.96 8.35
CA ALA A 185 6.83 -3.38 7.61
C ALA A 185 8.12 -3.09 8.39
N LEU A 186 8.21 -1.90 8.97
CA LEU A 186 9.39 -1.39 9.66
C LEU A 186 9.59 -1.96 11.07
N GLU A 187 8.52 -2.33 11.78
CA GLU A 187 8.59 -2.99 13.10
C GLU A 187 9.49 -4.23 13.10
N ARG A 188 9.54 -4.99 11.99
CA ARG A 188 10.39 -6.20 11.86
C ARG A 188 11.90 -5.93 11.85
N TYR A 189 12.29 -4.66 11.69
CA TYR A 189 13.68 -4.23 11.67
C TYR A 189 14.09 -3.52 12.98
N LYS A 190 13.13 -3.24 13.88
CA LYS A 190 13.42 -2.79 15.25
C LYS A 190 14.05 -3.96 16.04
N GLY A 191 15.34 -3.84 16.38
CA GLY A 191 16.02 -4.79 17.29
C GLY A 191 17.23 -5.56 16.73
N SER A 192 17.62 -5.38 15.47
CA SER A 192 18.73 -6.15 14.87
C SER A 192 20.15 -5.65 15.22
N ARG A 193 20.33 -4.84 16.29
CA ARG A 193 21.62 -4.20 16.61
C ARG A 193 22.52 -4.89 17.65
N HIS A 194 22.13 -5.99 18.30
CA HIS A 194 23.05 -6.67 19.23
C HIS A 194 22.87 -8.20 19.28
N ASN A 195 23.75 -8.94 18.60
CA ASN A 195 24.69 -9.90 19.23
C ASN A 195 25.43 -10.77 18.20
N LYS A 196 26.75 -10.58 18.12
CA LYS A 196 27.70 -11.47 17.44
C LYS A 196 28.15 -12.56 18.42
N ARG A 197 27.91 -13.84 18.10
CA ARG A 197 28.87 -14.95 18.24
C ARG A 197 28.31 -16.26 17.62
N PRO A 198 29.13 -17.05 16.91
CA PRO A 198 28.68 -18.21 16.16
C PRO A 198 28.75 -19.51 16.99
N SER A 199 27.84 -20.45 16.75
CA SER A 199 28.06 -21.87 17.05
C SER A 199 27.58 -22.73 15.88
N ASN A 200 28.43 -23.69 15.51
CA ASN A 200 28.27 -24.58 14.37
C ASN A 200 27.13 -25.59 14.57
N GLY A 201 26.31 -25.80 13.54
CA GLY A 201 25.30 -26.85 13.50
C GLY A 201 24.90 -27.16 12.06
N THR A 202 25.11 -28.41 11.68
CA THR A 202 25.10 -29.00 10.33
C THR A 202 23.72 -29.08 9.66
N ARG A 203 23.78 -29.18 8.33
CA ARG A 203 22.71 -29.21 7.31
C ARG A 203 21.82 -30.45 7.37
N THR A 204 20.55 -30.26 6.98
CA THR A 204 19.72 -31.08 6.05
C THR A 204 18.48 -30.24 5.72
N GLY A 205 17.84 -30.18 4.56
CA GLY A 205 17.87 -30.95 3.32
C GLY A 205 16.51 -30.73 2.63
N GLY A 206 16.55 -30.31 1.37
CA GLY A 206 15.48 -30.03 0.40
C GLY A 206 14.02 -30.34 0.72
N GLY A 207 13.19 -29.29 0.65
CA GLY A 207 11.78 -29.38 0.32
C GLY A 207 11.42 -28.23 -0.61
N GLN A 208 11.16 -28.53 -1.89
CA GLN A 208 10.61 -27.56 -2.84
C GLN A 208 9.39 -26.87 -2.22
N ARG A 209 9.42 -25.54 -2.04
CA ARG A 209 8.24 -24.64 -2.10
C ARG A 209 8.51 -23.16 -1.81
N SER A 210 8.05 -22.36 -2.78
CA SER A 210 7.34 -21.08 -2.67
C SER A 210 8.12 -19.76 -2.62
N ARG A 211 7.87 -18.95 -3.66
CA ARG A 211 8.40 -17.61 -4.05
C ARG A 211 8.60 -16.51 -2.98
N ARG A 212 8.13 -16.67 -1.72
CA ARG A 212 8.25 -15.62 -0.66
C ARG A 212 9.49 -15.79 0.23
N PHE A 213 10.06 -16.99 0.26
CA PHE A 213 11.27 -17.27 1.05
C PHE A 213 12.54 -17.18 0.21
N ALA A 214 12.38 -16.89 -1.07
CA ALA A 214 13.45 -16.84 -2.05
C ALA A 214 13.56 -15.43 -2.62
N SER A 215 14.80 -15.01 -2.84
CA SER A 215 15.10 -13.95 -3.79
C SER A 215 14.77 -14.49 -5.18
N ILE A 216 13.89 -13.80 -5.88
CA ILE A 216 13.47 -14.14 -7.25
C ILE A 216 13.47 -12.86 -8.06
N THR A 217 13.97 -12.96 -9.29
CA THR A 217 14.01 -11.84 -10.21
C THR A 217 12.60 -11.35 -10.49
N ARG A 218 12.42 -10.03 -10.40
CA ARG A 218 11.18 -9.32 -10.69
C ARG A 218 11.35 -8.53 -11.96
N TYR A 219 10.45 -8.68 -12.91
CA TYR A 219 10.45 -7.92 -14.15
C TYR A 219 9.38 -6.84 -14.06
N VAL A 220 9.73 -5.61 -14.43
CA VAL A 220 8.79 -4.47 -14.44
C VAL A 220 8.56 -4.07 -15.88
N GLU A 221 7.49 -4.57 -16.45
CA GLU A 221 7.06 -4.26 -17.80
C GLU A 221 6.52 -2.82 -17.84
N THR A 222 7.25 -1.94 -18.53
CA THR A 222 7.03 -0.50 -18.45
C THR A 222 6.62 0.06 -19.80
N LEU A 223 5.50 0.79 -19.81
CA LEU A 223 5.11 1.67 -20.90
C LEU A 223 5.75 3.05 -20.71
N ILE A 224 6.44 3.55 -21.74
CA ILE A 224 6.89 4.94 -21.82
C ILE A 224 5.95 5.74 -22.70
N VAL A 225 5.52 6.91 -22.21
CA VAL A 225 4.71 7.87 -22.96
C VAL A 225 5.41 9.22 -22.96
N ALA A 226 5.56 9.83 -24.13
CA ALA A 226 6.04 11.19 -24.29
C ALA A 226 4.92 12.07 -24.83
N ASP A 227 4.70 13.23 -24.21
CA ASP A 227 3.73 14.19 -24.73
C ASP A 227 4.29 15.01 -25.91
N GLU A 228 3.44 15.87 -26.47
CA GLU A 228 3.79 16.72 -27.61
C GLU A 228 4.94 17.70 -27.28
N THR A 229 5.03 18.16 -26.04
CA THR A 229 6.09 19.09 -25.61
C THR A 229 7.47 18.43 -25.63
N MET A 230 7.53 17.14 -25.27
CA MET A 230 8.74 16.33 -25.39
C MET A 230 9.17 16.16 -26.84
N LEU A 231 8.21 15.88 -27.74
CA LEU A 231 8.49 15.76 -29.17
C LEU A 231 9.00 17.06 -29.77
N LYS A 232 8.37 18.19 -29.42
CA LYS A 232 8.80 19.53 -29.86
C LYS A 232 10.23 19.87 -29.44
N PHE A 233 10.63 19.46 -28.24
CA PHE A 233 11.96 19.79 -27.71
C PHE A 233 13.07 18.86 -28.22
N HIS A 234 12.83 17.54 -28.21
CA HIS A 234 13.87 16.55 -28.53
C HIS A 234 13.90 16.15 -30.02
N GLY A 235 12.80 16.36 -30.75
CA GLY A 235 12.69 15.97 -32.16
C GLY A 235 12.95 14.47 -32.36
N ASP A 236 13.74 14.15 -33.38
CA ASP A 236 14.06 12.77 -33.76
C ASP A 236 14.86 12.00 -32.69
N ASP A 237 15.55 12.70 -31.77
CA ASP A 237 16.33 12.06 -30.69
C ASP A 237 15.46 11.62 -29.49
N LEU A 238 14.16 11.98 -29.47
CA LEU A 238 13.27 11.75 -28.33
C LEU A 238 13.26 10.29 -27.85
N GLN A 239 13.09 9.34 -28.76
CA GLN A 239 12.98 7.93 -28.40
C GLN A 239 14.26 7.44 -27.74
N LEU A 240 15.40 7.73 -28.35
CA LEU A 240 16.71 7.33 -27.85
C LEU A 240 17.06 8.01 -26.53
N TYR A 241 16.70 9.29 -26.39
CA TYR A 241 16.82 10.06 -25.16
C TYR A 241 16.06 9.38 -24.00
N LEU A 242 14.77 9.08 -24.18
CA LEU A 242 13.96 8.43 -23.15
C LEU A 242 14.44 7.01 -22.84
N LEU A 243 14.87 6.24 -23.84
CA LEU A 243 15.48 4.93 -23.61
C LEU A 243 16.80 5.04 -22.83
N THR A 244 17.57 6.12 -22.99
CA THR A 244 18.78 6.37 -22.19
C THR A 244 18.45 6.69 -20.73
N LEU A 245 17.39 7.47 -20.47
CA LEU A 245 16.90 7.71 -19.12
C LEU A 245 16.47 6.40 -18.46
N MET A 246 15.68 5.59 -19.16
CA MET A 246 15.22 4.29 -18.66
C MET A 246 16.36 3.31 -18.44
N ALA A 247 17.39 3.30 -19.30
CA ALA A 247 18.59 2.49 -19.09
C ALA A 247 19.33 2.89 -17.79
N THR A 248 19.36 4.19 -17.49
CA THR A 248 19.97 4.70 -16.25
C THR A 248 19.14 4.32 -15.03
N ALA A 249 17.81 4.51 -15.08
CA ALA A 249 16.90 4.06 -14.02
C ALA A 249 16.97 2.54 -13.79
N ALA A 250 17.01 1.74 -14.85
CA ALA A 250 17.18 0.28 -14.79
C ALA A 250 18.49 -0.12 -14.10
N ARG A 251 19.60 0.60 -14.35
CA ARG A 251 20.88 0.37 -13.65
C ARG A 251 20.78 0.70 -12.16
N LEU A 252 20.05 1.76 -11.77
CA LEU A 252 19.81 2.09 -10.37
C LEU A 252 19.05 0.97 -9.65
N TYR A 253 18.03 0.38 -10.28
CA TYR A 253 17.29 -0.77 -9.73
C TYR A 253 18.06 -2.10 -9.73
N LYS A 254 19.14 -2.19 -10.51
CA LYS A 254 20.09 -3.32 -10.45
C LYS A 254 21.16 -3.15 -9.37
N HIS A 255 21.27 -1.98 -8.74
CA HIS A 255 22.28 -1.71 -7.74
C HIS A 255 22.06 -2.57 -6.47
N PRO A 256 23.10 -3.22 -5.89
CA PRO A 256 22.95 -4.14 -4.76
C PRO A 256 22.30 -3.53 -3.51
N SER A 257 22.42 -2.20 -3.33
CA SER A 257 21.83 -1.49 -2.18
C SER A 257 20.30 -1.61 -2.10
N ILE A 258 19.58 -1.93 -3.18
CA ILE A 258 18.12 -2.18 -3.15
C ILE A 258 17.76 -3.56 -2.58
N GLN A 259 18.75 -4.45 -2.48
CA GLN A 259 18.66 -5.80 -1.91
C GLN A 259 17.65 -6.75 -2.56
N ASN A 260 17.18 -6.43 -3.78
CA ASN A 260 16.23 -7.23 -4.53
C ASN A 260 16.62 -7.25 -6.02
N PRO A 261 16.52 -8.41 -6.71
CA PRO A 261 16.77 -8.50 -8.14
C PRO A 261 15.57 -7.93 -8.91
N ILE A 262 15.65 -6.66 -9.33
CA ILE A 262 14.60 -5.97 -10.09
C ILE A 262 15.14 -5.61 -11.47
N ASN A 263 14.39 -5.98 -12.50
CA ASN A 263 14.73 -5.75 -13.89
C ASN A 263 13.64 -4.92 -14.55
N ILE A 264 13.94 -3.66 -14.86
CA ILE A 264 13.01 -2.79 -15.59
C ILE A 264 13.14 -3.09 -17.08
N ALA A 265 12.00 -3.39 -17.71
CA ALA A 265 11.93 -3.72 -19.12
C ALA A 265 10.92 -2.82 -19.81
N VAL A 266 11.35 -2.10 -20.85
CA VAL A 266 10.45 -1.27 -21.63
C VAL A 266 9.76 -2.16 -22.65
N VAL A 267 8.45 -2.29 -22.57
CA VAL A 267 7.67 -3.16 -23.47
C VAL A 267 6.98 -2.37 -24.57
N LYS A 268 6.75 -1.08 -24.35
CA LYS A 268 6.11 -0.20 -25.32
C LYS A 268 6.55 1.25 -25.16
N PHE A 269 6.63 1.95 -26.28
CA PHE A 269 6.93 3.38 -26.37
C PHE A 269 5.82 4.06 -27.17
N MET A 270 5.27 5.17 -26.66
CA MET A 270 4.21 5.94 -27.31
C MET A 270 4.52 7.43 -27.29
N VAL A 271 4.30 8.12 -28.41
CA VAL A 271 4.38 9.58 -28.51
C VAL A 271 2.98 10.11 -28.80
N LEU A 272 2.56 11.12 -28.05
CA LEU A 272 1.24 11.74 -28.20
C LEU A 272 1.36 12.94 -29.15
N THR A 273 0.70 12.85 -30.31
CA THR A 273 0.76 13.89 -31.36
C THR A 273 -0.60 14.52 -31.70
N ASP A 274 -1.72 14.00 -31.16
CA ASP A 274 -3.09 14.47 -31.45
C ASP A 274 -3.74 15.12 -30.21
N ASP A 275 -4.18 16.37 -30.34
CA ASP A 275 -4.77 17.23 -29.29
C ASP A 275 -6.08 16.71 -28.65
N GLY A 276 -6.57 15.55 -29.07
CA GLY A 276 -7.83 14.96 -28.58
C GLY A 276 -7.76 13.52 -28.06
N LYS A 277 -6.62 12.83 -28.19
CA LYS A 277 -6.52 11.38 -27.85
C LYS A 277 -5.62 11.07 -26.66
N GLY A 278 -4.80 12.03 -26.20
CA GLY A 278 -3.90 11.89 -25.06
C GLY A 278 -4.53 12.22 -23.69
N PRO A 279 -3.85 11.91 -22.58
CA PRO A 279 -4.20 12.46 -21.27
C PRO A 279 -4.06 13.99 -21.25
N LYS A 280 -4.83 14.65 -20.38
CA LYS A 280 -4.71 16.08 -20.17
C LYS A 280 -3.50 16.37 -19.28
N VAL A 281 -2.50 17.03 -19.86
CA VAL A 281 -1.31 17.52 -19.16
C VAL A 281 -1.53 18.96 -18.72
N THR A 282 -1.33 19.25 -17.45
CA THR A 282 -1.46 20.59 -16.85
C THR A 282 -0.29 20.88 -15.92
N THR A 283 -0.10 22.13 -15.53
CA THR A 283 0.87 22.50 -14.48
C THR A 283 0.59 21.80 -13.16
N ASN A 284 -0.65 21.43 -12.84
CA ASN A 284 -0.94 20.69 -11.61
C ASN A 284 -0.55 19.21 -11.76
N ALA A 285 0.51 18.79 -11.05
CA ALA A 285 1.05 17.43 -11.13
C ALA A 285 0.02 16.35 -10.77
N ALA A 286 -0.82 16.59 -9.75
CA ALA A 286 -1.84 15.64 -9.30
C ALA A 286 -2.96 15.45 -10.33
N MET A 287 -3.38 16.54 -11.00
CA MET A 287 -4.35 16.46 -12.09
C MET A 287 -3.79 15.70 -13.29
N THR A 288 -2.53 15.99 -13.66
CA THR A 288 -1.83 15.31 -14.76
C THR A 288 -1.69 13.81 -14.48
N LEU A 289 -1.23 13.43 -13.27
CA LEU A 289 -1.13 12.03 -12.85
C LEU A 289 -2.48 11.32 -12.95
N ARG A 290 -3.54 11.89 -12.37
CA ARG A 290 -4.89 11.30 -12.42
C ARG A 290 -5.40 11.12 -13.85
N SER A 291 -5.18 12.11 -14.72
CA SER A 291 -5.56 12.03 -16.13
C SER A 291 -4.80 10.91 -16.86
N PHE A 292 -3.49 10.86 -16.66
CA PHE A 292 -2.62 9.86 -17.26
C PHE A 292 -2.93 8.43 -16.80
N CYS A 293 -3.12 8.23 -15.50
CA CYS A 293 -3.50 6.94 -14.92
C CYS A 293 -4.82 6.40 -15.47
N SER A 294 -5.83 7.28 -15.62
CA SER A 294 -7.11 6.94 -16.23
C SER A 294 -6.96 6.59 -17.72
N TRP A 295 -6.09 7.33 -18.43
CA TRP A 295 -5.82 7.11 -19.84
C TRP A 295 -5.07 5.80 -20.09
N GLN A 296 -3.93 5.56 -19.44
CA GLN A 296 -3.07 4.40 -19.72
C GLN A 296 -3.84 3.08 -19.52
N LYS A 297 -4.69 3.02 -18.50
CA LYS A 297 -5.52 1.85 -18.21
C LYS A 297 -6.45 1.47 -19.36
N LYS A 298 -6.95 2.45 -20.12
CA LYS A 298 -7.83 2.20 -21.28
C LYS A 298 -7.07 1.53 -22.43
N TRP A 299 -5.75 1.76 -22.51
CA TRP A 299 -4.88 1.23 -23.56
C TRP A 299 -4.17 -0.06 -23.17
N ASN A 300 -4.09 -0.36 -21.87
CA ASN A 300 -3.47 -1.58 -21.38
C ASN A 300 -4.31 -2.82 -21.71
N LYS A 301 -3.65 -3.97 -21.84
CA LYS A 301 -4.29 -5.25 -22.12
C LYS A 301 -4.92 -5.82 -20.86
N VAL A 302 -5.93 -6.67 -21.02
CA VAL A 302 -6.65 -7.26 -19.89
C VAL A 302 -5.83 -8.36 -19.18
N SER A 303 -4.91 -8.99 -19.91
CA SER A 303 -4.11 -10.09 -19.40
C SER A 303 -2.62 -9.78 -19.50
N ASP A 304 -1.94 -10.08 -18.39
CA ASP A 304 -0.49 -10.01 -18.18
C ASP A 304 0.31 -10.79 -19.24
N LYS A 305 -0.22 -11.95 -19.64
CA LYS A 305 0.35 -12.81 -20.69
C LYS A 305 0.47 -12.18 -22.09
N HIS A 306 -0.10 -11.00 -22.32
CA HIS A 306 -0.06 -10.37 -23.63
C HIS A 306 1.30 -9.65 -23.81
N PRO A 307 2.03 -9.80 -24.93
CA PRO A 307 3.37 -9.20 -25.09
C PRO A 307 3.45 -7.66 -25.05
N GLU A 308 2.31 -6.99 -25.17
CA GLU A 308 2.16 -5.54 -25.04
C GLU A 308 1.43 -5.13 -23.75
N TYR A 309 1.26 -6.04 -22.80
CA TYR A 309 0.84 -5.68 -21.45
C TYR A 309 1.96 -4.89 -20.76
N TRP A 310 1.61 -4.04 -19.81
CA TRP A 310 2.57 -3.38 -18.93
C TRP A 310 2.08 -3.37 -17.49
N ASP A 311 3.00 -3.56 -16.56
CA ASP A 311 2.80 -3.46 -15.12
C ASP A 311 2.58 -2.02 -14.69
N THR A 312 3.34 -1.10 -15.30
CA THR A 312 3.38 0.32 -14.94
C THR A 312 3.60 1.20 -16.16
N ALA A 313 3.15 2.46 -16.07
CA ALA A 313 3.25 3.43 -17.17
C ALA A 313 3.87 4.75 -16.69
N ILE A 314 4.71 5.35 -17.54
CA ILE A 314 5.47 6.55 -17.20
C ILE A 314 5.26 7.62 -18.28
N LEU A 315 4.73 8.78 -17.88
CA LEU A 315 4.57 9.94 -18.77
C LEU A 315 5.72 10.91 -18.56
N PHE A 316 6.37 11.31 -19.65
CA PHE A 316 7.37 12.39 -19.69
C PHE A 316 6.77 13.64 -20.35
N THR A 317 7.04 14.81 -19.77
CA THR A 317 6.59 16.12 -20.26
C THR A 317 7.65 17.20 -20.05
N LYS A 318 7.72 18.21 -20.94
CA LYS A 318 8.47 19.47 -20.69
C LYS A 318 7.60 20.53 -20.01
N GLN A 319 6.34 20.23 -19.70
CA GLN A 319 5.48 21.10 -18.93
C GLN A 319 6.00 21.18 -17.48
N ASP A 320 6.18 22.40 -16.98
CA ASP A 320 6.52 22.66 -15.57
C ASP A 320 5.41 22.13 -14.66
N LEU A 321 5.75 21.16 -13.81
CA LEU A 321 4.85 20.48 -12.89
C LEU A 321 4.95 21.10 -11.49
N CYS A 322 3.81 21.61 -11.01
CA CYS A 322 3.65 22.17 -9.70
C CYS A 322 2.92 21.21 -8.77
N GLY A 323 3.46 21.05 -7.56
CA GLY A 323 2.75 20.48 -6.43
C GLY A 323 1.80 21.50 -5.81
N ALA A 324 1.15 21.13 -4.70
CA ALA A 324 0.15 21.98 -4.04
C ALA A 324 0.73 23.28 -3.45
N SER A 325 2.03 23.32 -3.15
CA SER A 325 2.68 24.43 -2.43
C SER A 325 3.88 25.06 -3.15
N THR A 326 4.50 24.36 -4.10
CA THR A 326 5.69 24.83 -4.84
C THR A 326 5.73 24.24 -6.25
N CYS A 327 6.37 24.94 -7.17
CA CYS A 327 6.68 24.47 -8.53
C CYS A 327 8.10 23.89 -8.66
N ASP A 328 8.67 23.39 -7.56
CA ASP A 328 9.94 22.66 -7.62
C ASP A 328 9.74 21.15 -7.92
N THR A 329 8.51 20.72 -8.18
CA THR A 329 8.11 19.31 -8.30
C THR A 329 8.51 18.72 -9.65
N LEU A 330 9.49 17.82 -9.66
CA LEU A 330 9.95 17.17 -10.90
C LEU A 330 9.17 15.90 -11.25
N GLY A 331 8.37 15.36 -10.32
CA GLY A 331 7.66 14.10 -10.52
C GLY A 331 6.55 13.85 -9.51
N MET A 332 5.64 12.95 -9.90
CA MET A 332 4.57 12.48 -9.02
C MET A 332 4.11 11.05 -9.38
N ALA A 333 3.82 10.25 -8.35
CA ALA A 333 3.25 8.92 -8.46
C ALA A 333 2.35 8.58 -7.26
N ASP A 334 1.44 7.61 -7.44
CA ASP A 334 0.74 7.02 -6.30
C ASP A 334 1.65 6.02 -5.56
N VAL A 335 1.46 5.92 -4.23
CA VAL A 335 2.28 5.04 -3.38
C VAL A 335 1.70 3.63 -3.31
N GLY A 336 2.54 2.62 -3.58
CA GLY A 336 2.22 1.20 -3.41
C GLY A 336 1.19 0.67 -4.40
N THR A 337 1.26 1.16 -5.63
CA THR A 337 0.30 0.87 -6.70
C THR A 337 0.87 -0.02 -7.79
N MET A 338 2.06 -0.59 -7.61
CA MET A 338 2.57 -1.62 -8.51
C MET A 338 1.56 -2.77 -8.65
N CYS A 339 1.35 -3.26 -9.88
CA CYS A 339 0.30 -4.22 -10.24
C CYS A 339 -1.15 -3.73 -10.06
N ASP A 340 -1.42 -2.44 -9.76
CA ASP A 340 -2.77 -1.86 -9.82
C ASP A 340 -3.02 -1.29 -11.22
N PRO A 341 -3.88 -1.90 -12.05
CA PRO A 341 -4.07 -1.45 -13.43
C PRO A 341 -4.55 0.00 -13.54
N LYS A 342 -5.20 0.55 -12.51
CA LYS A 342 -5.75 1.91 -12.53
C LYS A 342 -4.77 2.97 -12.02
N ARG A 343 -3.78 2.56 -11.23
CA ARG A 343 -2.95 3.49 -10.43
C ARG A 343 -1.45 3.23 -10.52
N SER A 344 -1.01 2.19 -11.22
CA SER A 344 0.42 1.98 -11.50
C SER A 344 0.89 2.90 -12.61
N CYS A 345 1.22 4.13 -12.23
CA CYS A 345 1.55 5.19 -13.15
C CYS A 345 2.36 6.29 -12.45
N SER A 346 3.20 6.97 -13.23
CA SER A 346 4.02 8.10 -12.78
C SER A 346 4.07 9.19 -13.85
N VAL A 347 4.22 10.44 -13.43
CA VAL A 347 4.44 11.59 -14.31
C VAL A 347 5.77 12.25 -13.94
N ILE A 348 6.60 12.51 -14.95
CA ILE A 348 7.96 13.04 -14.79
C ILE A 348 8.08 14.29 -15.65
N GLU A 349 8.48 15.39 -15.03
CA GLU A 349 8.98 16.57 -15.72
C GLU A 349 10.39 16.31 -16.24
N ASP A 350 10.63 16.60 -17.51
CA ASP A 350 11.93 16.43 -18.13
C ASP A 350 12.87 17.61 -17.84
N ASP A 351 13.76 17.37 -16.88
CA ASP A 351 14.85 18.25 -16.44
C ASP A 351 16.16 17.98 -17.25
N GLY A 352 16.19 17.02 -18.18
CA GLY A 352 17.41 16.59 -18.86
C GLY A 352 17.82 15.18 -18.41
N LEU A 353 19.11 14.82 -18.56
CA LEU A 353 19.58 13.50 -18.09
C LEU A 353 19.28 13.20 -16.60
N PRO A 354 19.21 14.19 -15.68
CA PRO A 354 18.78 13.95 -14.31
C PRO A 354 17.37 13.36 -14.17
N SER A 355 16.49 13.52 -15.17
CA SER A 355 15.15 12.93 -15.18
C SER A 355 15.17 11.41 -14.93
N ALA A 356 16.26 10.71 -15.24
CA ALA A 356 16.42 9.29 -14.91
C ALA A 356 16.37 8.99 -13.40
N PHE A 357 16.89 9.90 -12.58
CA PHE A 357 16.84 9.81 -11.12
C PHE A 357 15.42 10.06 -10.62
N THR A 358 14.73 11.06 -11.17
CA THR A 358 13.31 11.30 -10.90
C THR A 358 12.46 10.09 -11.29
N THR A 359 12.70 9.49 -12.47
CA THR A 359 12.03 8.25 -12.88
C THR A 359 12.24 7.12 -11.87
N ALA A 360 13.46 6.94 -11.38
CA ALA A 360 13.75 5.92 -10.36
C ALA A 360 13.07 6.23 -9.02
N HIS A 361 12.99 7.50 -8.62
CA HIS A 361 12.29 7.96 -7.42
C HIS A 361 10.80 7.66 -7.48
N GLU A 362 10.13 8.08 -8.55
CA GLU A 362 8.68 7.92 -8.71
C GLU A 362 8.28 6.44 -8.81
N LEU A 363 9.11 5.62 -9.48
CA LEU A 363 8.91 4.18 -9.48
C LEU A 363 9.09 3.58 -8.08
N GLY A 364 9.94 4.17 -7.23
CA GLY A 364 10.09 3.82 -5.81
C GLY A 364 8.78 4.00 -5.05
N HIS A 365 8.06 5.09 -5.29
CA HIS A 365 6.72 5.30 -4.75
C HIS A 365 5.73 4.24 -5.23
N VAL A 366 5.72 3.91 -6.53
CA VAL A 366 4.87 2.82 -7.06
C VAL A 366 5.17 1.49 -6.35
N PHE A 367 6.42 1.26 -5.95
CA PHE A 367 6.88 0.15 -5.09
C PHE A 367 6.62 0.31 -3.57
N ASN A 368 5.80 1.28 -3.19
CA ASN A 368 5.42 1.60 -1.81
C ASN A 368 6.53 2.20 -0.94
N MET A 369 7.63 2.68 -1.52
CA MET A 369 8.69 3.35 -0.76
C MET A 369 8.24 4.77 -0.39
N PRO A 370 8.21 5.14 0.90
CA PRO A 370 8.06 6.53 1.33
C PRO A 370 9.39 7.27 1.17
N HIS A 371 9.37 8.58 1.40
CA HIS A 371 10.60 9.34 1.53
C HIS A 371 11.45 8.87 2.71
N ASP A 372 12.76 8.96 2.57
CA ASP A 372 13.72 8.46 3.58
C ASP A 372 13.70 9.26 4.89
N ASN A 373 13.21 10.50 4.87
CA ASN A 373 13.13 11.39 6.03
C ASN A 373 11.86 11.18 6.88
N VAL A 374 10.99 10.23 6.54
CA VAL A 374 9.82 9.93 7.38
C VAL A 374 10.29 9.38 8.73
N LYS A 375 9.65 9.84 9.81
CA LYS A 375 10.02 9.49 11.19
C LYS A 375 10.15 7.98 11.42
N ALA A 376 9.28 7.19 10.78
CA ALA A 376 9.33 5.72 10.88
C ALA A 376 10.64 5.12 10.34
N CYS A 377 11.21 5.67 9.27
CA CYS A 377 12.52 5.24 8.76
C CYS A 377 13.63 5.65 9.75
N GLU A 378 13.59 6.88 10.27
CA GLU A 378 14.57 7.40 11.23
C GLU A 378 14.58 6.60 12.55
N GLU A 379 13.41 6.21 13.06
CA GLU A 379 13.30 5.40 14.29
C GLU A 379 13.94 4.02 14.17
N VAL A 380 13.94 3.43 12.97
CA VAL A 380 14.41 2.06 12.73
C VAL A 380 15.86 2.02 12.26
N PHE A 381 16.21 2.88 11.31
CA PHE A 381 17.53 2.88 10.66
C PHE A 381 18.46 3.98 11.19
N GLY A 382 17.93 4.91 12.01
CA GLY A 382 18.63 6.10 12.46
C GLY A 382 18.58 7.23 11.42
N LYS A 383 19.08 8.39 11.82
CA LYS A 383 19.19 9.54 10.92
C LYS A 383 20.24 9.26 9.84
N LEU A 384 19.81 9.34 8.58
CA LEU A 384 20.69 9.16 7.43
C LEU A 384 21.65 10.36 7.31
N LYS A 385 22.90 10.08 6.96
CA LYS A 385 23.95 11.10 6.80
C LYS A 385 24.00 11.68 5.39
N GLU A 386 23.59 10.88 4.41
CA GLU A 386 23.65 11.19 2.98
C GLU A 386 22.23 11.08 2.39
N ASN A 387 22.02 11.74 1.25
CA ASN A 387 20.76 11.63 0.52
C ASN A 387 20.79 10.36 -0.31
N HIS A 388 19.70 9.59 -0.24
CA HIS A 388 19.49 8.43 -1.10
C HIS A 388 18.39 8.72 -2.11
N MET A 389 18.05 7.73 -2.94
CA MET A 389 17.15 7.85 -4.07
C MET A 389 15.77 8.34 -3.64
N MET A 390 15.28 7.94 -2.46
CA MET A 390 13.98 8.36 -1.91
C MET A 390 14.09 9.61 -1.02
N SER A 391 15.15 10.41 -1.16
CA SER A 391 15.21 11.75 -0.56
C SER A 391 14.27 12.73 -1.29
N PRO A 392 13.50 13.57 -0.58
CA PRO A 392 12.53 14.48 -1.21
C PRO A 392 13.17 15.61 -2.03
N THR A 393 14.48 15.85 -1.91
CA THR A 393 15.15 16.99 -2.57
C THR A 393 15.96 16.58 -3.80
N LEU A 394 16.12 15.29 -4.09
CA LEU A 394 16.88 14.73 -5.25
C LEU A 394 18.25 15.39 -5.53
N ILE A 395 18.91 15.95 -4.51
CA ILE A 395 20.20 16.64 -4.62
C ILE A 395 21.27 15.79 -3.91
N GLN A 396 22.45 15.65 -4.53
CA GLN A 396 23.61 14.97 -3.94
C GLN A 396 23.30 13.53 -3.47
N ILE A 397 22.66 12.74 -4.32
CA ILE A 397 22.37 11.33 -4.04
C ILE A 397 23.69 10.55 -3.94
N ASP A 398 23.84 9.73 -2.90
CA ASP A 398 24.95 8.79 -2.76
C ASP A 398 24.92 7.79 -3.92
N ARG A 399 25.91 7.89 -4.82
CA ARG A 399 26.00 7.03 -6.00
C ARG A 399 26.64 5.67 -5.71
N THR A 400 27.25 5.52 -4.54
CA THR A 400 27.82 4.26 -4.07
C THR A 400 26.77 3.40 -3.39
N ASN A 401 25.80 4.03 -2.70
CA ASN A 401 24.63 3.37 -2.13
C ASN A 401 23.35 4.17 -2.45
N PRO A 402 22.86 4.14 -3.69
CA PRO A 402 21.71 4.94 -4.11
C PRO A 402 20.45 4.64 -3.32
N TRP A 403 20.26 3.44 -2.79
CA TRP A 403 19.07 3.09 -2.02
C TRP A 403 19.37 2.99 -0.53
N SER A 404 18.52 3.60 0.31
CA SER A 404 18.66 3.51 1.75
C SER A 404 18.26 2.13 2.27
N GLY A 405 18.71 1.78 3.48
CA GLY A 405 18.24 0.58 4.18
C GLY A 405 16.72 0.59 4.40
N CYS A 406 16.10 1.77 4.51
CA CYS A 406 14.65 1.89 4.62
C CYS A 406 13.95 1.53 3.30
N SER A 407 14.42 2.09 2.18
CA SER A 407 13.88 1.79 0.85
C SER A 407 13.97 0.29 0.54
N ALA A 408 15.15 -0.31 0.78
CA ALA A 408 15.38 -1.74 0.59
C ALA A 408 14.47 -2.62 1.47
N ALA A 409 14.28 -2.26 2.74
CA ALA A 409 13.40 -2.98 3.65
C ALA A 409 11.93 -2.96 3.20
N ILE A 410 11.46 -1.80 2.73
CA ILE A 410 10.05 -1.58 2.35
C ILE A 410 9.71 -2.29 1.05
N ILE A 411 10.57 -2.21 0.01
CA ILE A 411 10.32 -2.96 -1.22
C ILE A 411 10.41 -4.47 -1.00
N THR A 412 11.33 -4.94 -0.17
CA THR A 412 11.42 -6.36 0.21
C THR A 412 10.09 -6.82 0.82
N ASP A 413 9.53 -6.03 1.74
CA ASP A 413 8.25 -6.34 2.36
C ASP A 413 7.08 -6.29 1.37
N PHE A 414 7.07 -5.31 0.48
CA PHE A 414 6.07 -5.18 -0.59
C PHE A 414 6.04 -6.44 -1.47
N LEU A 415 7.21 -6.89 -1.94
CA LEU A 415 7.37 -8.06 -2.78
C LEU A 415 7.05 -9.37 -2.04
N ASP A 416 7.43 -9.47 -0.76
CA ASP A 416 7.16 -10.64 0.08
C ASP A 416 5.70 -10.77 0.47
N ASN A 417 4.98 -9.68 0.64
CA ASN A 417 3.56 -9.75 0.95
C ASN A 417 2.69 -10.11 -0.27
N GLY A 418 3.32 -10.24 -1.44
CA GLY A 418 2.67 -10.63 -2.69
C GLY A 418 1.95 -9.47 -3.38
N TYR A 419 2.39 -8.23 -3.13
CA TYR A 419 1.87 -7.06 -3.85
C TYR A 419 2.48 -6.92 -5.26
N GLY A 420 3.64 -7.52 -5.50
CA GLY A 420 4.29 -7.54 -6.83
C GLY A 420 4.11 -8.84 -7.61
N GLU A 421 2.93 -9.46 -7.60
CA GLU A 421 2.71 -10.76 -8.28
C GLU A 421 2.71 -10.68 -9.82
N CYS A 422 2.36 -9.53 -10.41
CA CYS A 422 2.48 -9.29 -11.86
C CYS A 422 3.95 -9.32 -12.33
N LEU A 423 4.88 -8.96 -11.45
CA LEU A 423 6.30 -8.84 -11.78
C LEU A 423 7.05 -10.18 -11.90
N LEU A 424 6.34 -11.31 -11.95
CA LEU A 424 6.91 -12.65 -11.79
C LEU A 424 7.22 -13.35 -13.11
N ASP A 425 6.63 -12.87 -14.19
CA ASP A 425 6.89 -13.33 -15.54
C ASP A 425 7.88 -12.43 -16.25
N GLU A 426 8.59 -13.05 -17.20
CA GLU A 426 9.61 -12.39 -17.99
C GLU A 426 8.97 -11.84 -19.27
N PRO A 427 9.23 -10.56 -19.62
CA PRO A 427 8.64 -9.93 -20.79
C PRO A 427 8.99 -10.67 -22.07
N ALA A 428 7.99 -10.93 -22.91
CA ALA A 428 8.18 -11.73 -24.12
C ALA A 428 9.05 -11.04 -25.19
N LYS A 429 8.89 -9.72 -25.37
CA LYS A 429 9.59 -8.93 -26.40
C LYS A 429 9.87 -7.49 -25.93
N PRO A 430 10.79 -7.29 -24.96
CA PRO A 430 11.14 -5.95 -24.50
C PRO A 430 11.95 -5.19 -25.57
N ILE A 431 11.78 -3.87 -25.59
CA ILE A 431 12.63 -2.93 -26.32
C ILE A 431 14.01 -2.92 -25.66
N THR A 432 15.06 -3.10 -26.47
CA THR A 432 16.44 -3.13 -25.99
C THR A 432 16.87 -1.74 -25.49
N LEU A 433 17.31 -1.68 -24.23
CA LEU A 433 17.85 -0.47 -23.63
C LEU A 433 19.33 -0.28 -24.01
N PRO A 434 19.82 0.96 -24.23
CA PRO A 434 21.22 1.22 -24.52
C PRO A 434 22.18 0.72 -23.43
N GLU A 435 23.14 -0.13 -23.81
CA GLU A 435 24.18 -0.62 -22.90
C GLU A 435 25.28 0.42 -22.61
N GLU A 436 25.48 1.37 -23.53
CA GLU A 436 26.43 2.47 -23.39
C GLU A 436 26.02 3.40 -22.23
N LEU A 437 27.02 4.01 -21.59
CA LEU A 437 26.79 5.02 -20.57
C LEU A 437 26.35 6.35 -21.22
N PRO A 438 25.42 7.12 -20.61
CA PRO A 438 24.82 8.27 -21.28
C PRO A 438 25.83 9.32 -21.78
N GLY A 439 26.90 9.57 -21.03
CA GLY A 439 27.94 10.55 -21.37
C GLY A 439 28.83 10.18 -22.56
N VAL A 440 28.75 8.93 -23.06
CA VAL A 440 29.37 8.54 -24.33
C VAL A 440 28.66 9.23 -25.52
N ARG A 441 27.34 9.38 -25.41
CA ARG A 441 26.50 9.97 -26.47
C ARG A 441 26.22 11.44 -26.24
N TYR A 442 25.92 11.79 -24.98
CA TYR A 442 25.59 13.15 -24.60
C TYR A 442 26.83 13.86 -24.09
N THR A 443 27.49 14.62 -24.98
CA THR A 443 28.66 15.44 -24.63
C THR A 443 28.35 16.43 -23.51
N LEU A 444 29.37 16.94 -22.82
CA LEU A 444 29.17 17.90 -21.72
C LEU A 444 28.36 19.13 -22.15
N SER A 445 28.60 19.65 -23.35
CA SER A 445 27.82 20.76 -23.92
C SER A 445 26.36 20.36 -24.15
N ARG A 446 26.13 19.15 -24.69
CA ARG A 446 24.76 18.66 -24.90
C ARG A 446 24.01 18.48 -23.58
N GLN A 447 24.69 18.03 -22.52
CA GLN A 447 24.09 17.95 -21.18
C GLN A 447 23.63 19.32 -20.67
N CYS A 448 24.40 20.38 -20.93
CA CYS A 448 23.98 21.74 -20.60
C CYS A 448 22.76 22.20 -21.41
N GLU A 449 22.72 21.91 -22.70
CA GLU A 449 21.57 22.24 -23.54
C GLU A 449 20.29 21.52 -23.09
N LEU A 450 20.41 20.25 -22.71
CA LEU A 450 19.28 19.46 -22.22
C LEU A 450 18.73 20.02 -20.89
N ALA A 451 19.61 20.45 -20.00
CA ALA A 451 19.23 20.96 -18.68
C ALA A 451 18.75 22.42 -18.68
N PHE A 452 19.36 23.29 -19.48
CA PHE A 452 19.12 24.74 -19.42
C PHE A 452 18.67 25.37 -20.73
N GLY A 453 18.44 24.56 -21.77
CA GLY A 453 17.98 25.01 -23.07
C GLY A 453 19.11 25.25 -24.09
N LEU A 454 18.69 25.38 -25.36
CA LEU A 454 19.60 25.53 -26.49
C LEU A 454 20.57 26.71 -26.32
N GLY A 455 21.84 26.47 -26.63
CA GLY A 455 22.91 27.48 -26.53
C GLY A 455 23.56 27.57 -25.14
N SER A 456 23.08 26.84 -24.13
CA SER A 456 23.78 26.69 -22.85
C SER A 456 25.06 25.87 -23.01
N LYS A 457 26.18 26.38 -22.48
CA LYS A 457 27.52 25.78 -22.59
C LYS A 457 28.08 25.43 -21.21
N PRO A 458 29.05 24.52 -21.11
CA PRO A 458 29.75 24.27 -19.85
C PRO A 458 30.51 25.53 -19.45
N CYS A 459 30.43 25.93 -18.18
CA CYS A 459 31.24 27.04 -17.69
C CYS A 459 32.74 26.68 -17.60
N PRO A 460 33.64 27.68 -17.54
CA PRO A 460 35.06 27.45 -17.29
C PRO A 460 35.36 27.06 -15.83
N TYR A 461 36.48 26.36 -15.61
CA TYR A 461 37.06 26.00 -14.30
C TYR A 461 36.13 25.23 -13.35
N MET A 462 35.83 23.97 -13.69
CA MET A 462 35.00 23.09 -12.88
C MET A 462 35.76 21.92 -12.30
N GLN A 463 35.25 21.43 -11.17
CA GLN A 463 35.55 20.07 -10.74
C GLN A 463 34.86 19.08 -11.69
N TYR A 464 35.66 18.24 -12.33
CA TYR A 464 35.17 17.18 -13.20
C TYR A 464 34.24 16.22 -12.45
N CYS A 465 33.20 15.74 -13.14
CA CYS A 465 32.28 14.70 -12.69
C CYS A 465 31.42 14.98 -11.44
N SER A 466 31.71 16.01 -10.65
CA SER A 466 31.00 16.27 -9.39
C SER A 466 29.68 17.02 -9.57
N LYS A 467 29.70 18.13 -10.31
CA LYS A 467 28.53 18.98 -10.58
C LYS A 467 28.58 19.53 -11.99
N LEU A 468 27.46 19.42 -12.70
CA LEU A 468 27.24 20.05 -13.99
C LEU A 468 26.85 21.51 -13.76
N TRP A 469 27.70 22.41 -14.25
CA TRP A 469 27.49 23.84 -14.22
C TRP A 469 27.46 24.34 -15.66
N CYS A 470 26.50 25.19 -15.96
CA CYS A 470 26.23 25.61 -17.33
C CYS A 470 25.96 27.11 -17.37
N THR A 471 26.26 27.72 -18.51
CA THR A 471 25.99 29.12 -18.75
C THR A 471 24.49 29.35 -18.88
N GLY A 472 23.97 30.33 -18.15
CA GLY A 472 22.61 30.83 -18.24
C GLY A 472 22.59 32.35 -18.32
N ARG A 473 21.38 32.91 -18.38
CA ARG A 473 21.17 34.36 -18.33
C ARG A 473 20.39 34.69 -17.06
N ALA A 474 20.99 35.47 -16.18
CA ALA A 474 20.30 36.07 -15.04
C ALA A 474 20.34 37.59 -15.18
N ARG A 475 19.17 38.24 -15.28
CA ARG A 475 19.06 39.70 -15.47
C ARG A 475 19.90 40.23 -16.66
N GLY A 476 19.99 39.46 -17.74
CA GLY A 476 20.76 39.82 -18.94
C GLY A 476 22.27 39.56 -18.86
N GLN A 477 22.81 39.19 -17.70
CA GLN A 477 24.22 38.83 -17.54
C GLN A 477 24.42 37.31 -17.70
N LEU A 478 25.54 36.93 -18.30
CA LEU A 478 25.97 35.55 -18.41
C LEU A 478 26.42 35.06 -17.03
N VAL A 479 25.71 34.08 -16.48
CA VAL A 479 26.02 33.50 -15.17
C VAL A 479 26.19 31.99 -15.28
N CYS A 480 26.90 31.40 -14.33
CA CYS A 480 26.98 29.94 -14.20
C CYS A 480 25.93 29.46 -13.22
N GLN A 481 25.08 28.55 -13.67
CA GLN A 481 24.00 27.96 -12.90
C GLN A 481 24.13 26.43 -12.91
N THR A 482 23.54 25.77 -11.92
CA THR A 482 23.59 24.32 -11.76
C THR A 482 22.28 23.81 -11.18
N ARG A 483 21.88 22.59 -11.56
CA ARG A 483 20.78 21.84 -10.93
C ARG A 483 21.26 20.85 -9.87
N HIS A 484 22.55 20.92 -9.51
CA HIS A 484 23.25 20.10 -8.51
C HIS A 484 23.41 18.61 -8.85
N PHE A 485 23.26 18.24 -10.13
CA PHE A 485 23.54 16.90 -10.62
C PHE A 485 24.97 16.78 -11.16
N PRO A 486 25.62 15.60 -11.03
CA PRO A 486 26.93 15.34 -11.60
C PRO A 486 26.89 15.27 -13.13
N TRP A 487 28.06 15.19 -13.75
CA TRP A 487 28.14 14.87 -15.18
C TRP A 487 27.67 13.43 -15.38
N ALA A 488 27.04 13.16 -16.52
CA ALA A 488 26.57 11.82 -16.83
C ALA A 488 27.74 10.81 -16.87
N ASP A 489 27.49 9.58 -16.43
CA ASP A 489 28.51 8.53 -16.53
C ASP A 489 28.89 8.30 -17.99
N GLY A 490 30.17 8.06 -18.26
CA GLY A 490 30.72 7.99 -19.62
C GLY A 490 31.25 9.31 -20.16
N THR A 491 30.96 10.45 -19.53
CA THR A 491 31.44 11.77 -19.99
C THR A 491 32.96 11.85 -19.86
N SER A 492 33.66 12.27 -20.92
CA SER A 492 35.12 12.48 -20.87
C SER A 492 35.50 13.55 -19.83
N CYS A 493 36.48 13.23 -18.97
CA CYS A 493 37.01 14.13 -17.95
C CYS A 493 38.54 14.31 -18.04
N GLY A 494 39.14 13.87 -19.14
CA GLY A 494 40.57 13.98 -19.43
C GLY A 494 41.01 12.90 -20.43
N GLU A 495 42.28 12.95 -20.84
CA GLU A 495 42.83 11.93 -21.73
C GLU A 495 42.71 10.52 -21.12
N GLY A 496 42.02 9.61 -21.82
CA GLY A 496 41.80 8.23 -21.37
C GLY A 496 40.90 8.06 -20.12
N ARG A 497 40.29 9.15 -19.62
CA ARG A 497 39.49 9.18 -18.39
C ARG A 497 38.06 9.63 -18.65
N PHE A 498 37.13 9.08 -17.88
CA PHE A 498 35.70 9.38 -18.01
C PHE A 498 35.01 9.35 -16.64
N CYS A 499 33.83 9.96 -16.54
CA CYS A 499 33.07 10.02 -15.31
C CYS A 499 32.36 8.68 -15.03
N LEU A 500 32.48 8.17 -13.81
CA LEU A 500 31.72 7.04 -13.30
C LEU A 500 31.36 7.28 -11.84
N SER A 501 30.07 7.16 -11.51
CA SER A 501 29.56 7.37 -10.14
C SER A 501 29.99 8.70 -9.52
N GLY A 502 30.10 9.76 -10.35
CA GLY A 502 30.49 11.11 -9.92
C GLY A 502 32.00 11.34 -9.77
N THR A 503 32.83 10.36 -10.14
CA THR A 503 34.30 10.45 -10.05
C THR A 503 34.95 10.27 -11.42
N CYS A 504 36.10 10.91 -11.66
CA CYS A 504 36.85 10.77 -12.90
C CYS A 504 37.79 9.56 -12.81
N VAL A 505 37.53 8.52 -13.59
CA VAL A 505 38.24 7.22 -13.52
C VAL A 505 38.87 6.86 -14.87
N GLU A 506 39.90 6.00 -14.84
CA GLU A 506 40.59 5.52 -16.05
C GLU A 506 39.84 4.39 -16.76
N LYS A 507 39.83 4.41 -18.09
CA LYS A 507 39.09 3.48 -18.96
C LYS A 507 39.43 1.99 -18.76
N HIS A 508 40.64 1.66 -18.30
CA HIS A 508 41.09 0.28 -18.10
C HIS A 508 40.55 -0.41 -16.82
N ASN A 509 39.83 0.32 -15.94
CA ASN A 509 39.38 -0.19 -14.64
C ASN A 509 37.93 -0.70 -14.56
N ILE A 510 37.09 -0.56 -15.58
CA ILE A 510 35.64 -0.84 -15.46
C ILE A 510 35.26 -2.30 -15.73
N ASN A 511 35.79 -2.88 -16.81
CA ASN A 511 35.33 -4.19 -17.31
C ASN A 511 36.00 -5.38 -16.63
N ARG A 512 37.00 -5.17 -15.75
CA ARG A 512 37.80 -6.29 -15.24
C ARG A 512 37.09 -7.16 -14.21
N TYR A 513 36.05 -6.68 -13.51
CA TYR A 513 35.42 -7.48 -12.45
C TYR A 513 33.91 -7.24 -12.32
N LYS A 514 33.12 -7.55 -13.38
CA LYS A 514 31.71 -7.90 -13.16
C LYS A 514 31.70 -9.07 -12.18
N MET A 515 31.10 -8.87 -11.01
CA MET A 515 31.09 -9.87 -9.95
C MET A 515 29.65 -10.14 -9.56
N ASP A 516 29.19 -11.35 -9.87
CA ASP A 516 27.87 -11.80 -9.43
C ASP A 516 27.87 -12.02 -7.91
N GLY A 517 26.74 -11.73 -7.29
CA GLY A 517 26.59 -11.86 -5.85
C GLY A 517 26.57 -13.31 -5.38
N GLY A 518 27.19 -13.55 -4.23
CA GLY A 518 27.13 -14.83 -3.54
C GLY A 518 26.41 -14.72 -2.20
N TRP A 519 25.68 -15.78 -1.85
CA TRP A 519 24.98 -15.86 -0.58
C TRP A 519 25.96 -15.88 0.60
N GLY A 520 25.78 -14.94 1.53
CA GLY A 520 26.43 -14.91 2.82
C GLY A 520 25.99 -16.05 3.75
N LYS A 521 26.59 -16.07 4.95
CA LYS A 521 26.20 -17.01 6.01
C LYS A 521 24.77 -16.71 6.50
N TRP A 522 24.09 -17.76 6.95
CA TRP A 522 22.80 -17.60 7.62
C TRP A 522 22.98 -16.86 8.94
N SER A 523 22.08 -15.91 9.21
CA SER A 523 21.90 -15.32 10.52
C SER A 523 21.53 -16.39 11.55
N PRO A 524 21.75 -16.14 12.85
CA PRO A 524 21.08 -16.88 13.90
C PRO A 524 19.56 -16.82 13.71
N TYR A 525 18.87 -17.81 14.27
CA TYR A 525 17.41 -17.77 14.37
C TYR A 525 16.99 -16.63 15.30
N GLY A 526 16.06 -15.79 14.84
CA GLY A 526 15.47 -14.72 15.65
C GLY A 526 14.58 -15.24 16.77
N GLN A 527 13.88 -14.32 17.44
CA GLN A 527 12.93 -14.69 18.50
C GLN A 527 11.79 -15.55 17.96
N CYS A 528 11.23 -16.39 18.85
CA CYS A 528 10.06 -17.19 18.50
C CYS A 528 8.85 -16.26 18.36
N SER A 529 8.07 -16.40 17.29
CA SER A 529 6.86 -15.60 17.08
C SER A 529 5.77 -15.80 18.13
N ARG A 530 5.84 -16.89 18.91
CA ARG A 530 4.88 -17.24 19.96
C ARG A 530 5.60 -17.84 21.18
N THR A 531 5.07 -17.63 22.37
CA THR A 531 5.60 -18.19 23.61
C THR A 531 5.08 -19.59 23.91
N CYS A 532 3.99 -20.00 23.27
CA CYS A 532 3.37 -21.34 23.40
C CYS A 532 2.57 -21.70 22.15
N GLY A 533 2.12 -22.94 22.06
CA GLY A 533 1.15 -23.46 21.10
C GLY A 533 1.68 -23.56 19.67
N GLY A 534 2.99 -23.58 19.49
CA GLY A 534 3.68 -23.65 18.21
C GLY A 534 3.91 -22.29 17.56
N GLY A 535 5.10 -21.73 17.73
CA GLY A 535 5.60 -20.54 17.03
C GLY A 535 6.63 -20.87 15.96
N VAL A 536 7.17 -19.83 15.33
CA VAL A 536 8.17 -19.92 14.26
C VAL A 536 9.34 -18.97 14.53
N GLN A 537 10.55 -19.47 14.34
CA GLN A 537 11.76 -18.65 14.25
C GLN A 537 12.22 -18.55 12.81
N LEU A 538 12.73 -17.37 12.43
CA LEU A 538 13.27 -17.10 11.10
C LEU A 538 14.77 -16.86 11.18
N ALA A 539 15.49 -17.30 10.16
CA ALA A 539 16.87 -16.91 9.90
C ALA A 539 16.99 -16.43 8.46
N LYS A 540 17.75 -15.37 8.23
CA LYS A 540 17.94 -14.72 6.93
C LYS A 540 19.39 -14.84 6.48
N ARG A 541 19.65 -14.64 5.20
CA ARG A 541 21.01 -14.45 4.67
C ARG A 541 20.99 -13.35 3.62
N GLU A 542 22.11 -12.67 3.49
CA GLU A 542 22.29 -11.53 2.59
C GLU A 542 23.13 -11.93 1.38
N CYS A 543 23.01 -11.17 0.29
CA CYS A 543 23.80 -11.36 -0.92
C CYS A 543 25.07 -10.53 -0.85
N ASN A 544 26.04 -10.97 -0.05
CA ASN A 544 27.22 -10.17 0.30
C ASN A 544 28.53 -10.99 0.35
N ASN A 545 28.56 -12.19 -0.21
CA ASN A 545 29.76 -13.04 -0.22
C ASN A 545 30.01 -13.71 -1.59
N PRO A 546 30.48 -12.94 -2.60
CA PRO A 546 30.73 -11.49 -2.57
C PRO A 546 29.45 -10.67 -2.81
N GLU A 547 29.50 -9.35 -2.62
CA GLU A 547 28.42 -8.44 -3.01
C GLU A 547 28.44 -8.23 -4.54
N PRO A 548 27.27 -8.18 -5.21
CA PRO A 548 27.22 -7.90 -6.64
C PRO A 548 27.86 -6.55 -6.97
N SER A 549 28.70 -6.50 -8.01
CA SER A 549 29.30 -5.23 -8.46
C SER A 549 29.47 -5.18 -9.98
N HIS A 550 29.57 -3.96 -10.51
CA HIS A 550 29.80 -3.68 -11.93
C HIS A 550 28.80 -4.41 -12.87
N GLY A 551 27.51 -4.38 -12.52
CA GLY A 551 26.46 -5.05 -13.29
C GLY A 551 26.36 -6.56 -13.08
N GLY A 552 26.99 -7.10 -12.03
CA GLY A 552 26.81 -8.46 -11.55
C GLY A 552 25.38 -8.74 -11.10
N SER A 553 24.95 -10.00 -11.25
CA SER A 553 23.61 -10.44 -10.88
C SER A 553 23.44 -10.52 -9.36
N PHE A 554 22.31 -10.07 -8.85
CA PHE A 554 21.94 -10.26 -7.44
C PHE A 554 21.58 -11.74 -7.18
N CYS A 555 21.76 -12.19 -5.94
CA CYS A 555 21.59 -13.60 -5.60
C CYS A 555 20.14 -14.06 -5.78
N GLU A 556 19.95 -15.20 -6.43
CA GLU A 556 18.66 -15.89 -6.53
C GLU A 556 18.59 -17.11 -5.60
N GLY A 557 17.38 -17.47 -5.18
CA GLY A 557 17.09 -18.63 -4.34
C GLY A 557 16.78 -18.30 -2.88
N VAL A 558 16.71 -19.33 -2.04
CA VAL A 558 16.17 -19.22 -0.66
C VAL A 558 16.99 -18.22 0.17
N ARG A 559 16.37 -17.14 0.65
CA ARG A 559 17.00 -16.10 1.48
C ARG A 559 16.48 -16.07 2.92
N VAL A 560 15.37 -16.75 3.18
CA VAL A 560 14.79 -16.95 4.51
C VAL A 560 14.60 -18.44 4.76
N LYS A 561 15.05 -18.93 5.92
CA LYS A 561 14.72 -20.26 6.44
C LYS A 561 13.97 -20.13 7.76
N TYR A 562 13.22 -21.15 8.11
CA TYR A 562 12.35 -21.15 9.30
C TYR A 562 12.41 -22.48 10.04
N ARG A 563 12.04 -22.45 11.32
CA ARG A 563 11.84 -23.65 12.16
C ARG A 563 10.76 -23.41 13.21
N SER A 564 10.14 -24.49 13.68
CA SER A 564 9.19 -24.41 14.80
C SER A 564 9.91 -24.12 16.12
N CYS A 565 9.19 -23.49 17.05
CA CYS A 565 9.61 -23.20 18.42
C CYS A 565 8.39 -23.16 19.34
N SER A 566 8.61 -23.13 20.67
CA SER A 566 7.55 -23.00 21.69
C SER A 566 6.37 -23.95 21.45
N LEU A 567 6.66 -25.24 21.34
CA LEU A 567 5.67 -26.27 20.99
C LEU A 567 4.74 -26.64 22.14
N ASP A 568 5.09 -26.24 23.37
CA ASP A 568 4.28 -26.52 24.55
C ASP A 568 2.89 -25.91 24.42
N PRO A 569 1.81 -26.63 24.75
CA PRO A 569 0.44 -26.12 24.63
C PRO A 569 0.24 -24.80 25.38
N CYS A 570 -0.53 -23.89 24.79
CA CYS A 570 -0.96 -22.67 25.50
C CYS A 570 -2.02 -23.01 26.56
N PRO A 571 -2.14 -22.19 27.63
CA PRO A 571 -3.27 -22.28 28.55
C PRO A 571 -4.61 -22.20 27.80
N ASP A 572 -5.58 -23.03 28.18
CA ASP A 572 -6.90 -23.04 27.54
C ASP A 572 -7.75 -21.86 28.04
N ILE A 573 -7.65 -20.74 27.33
CA ILE A 573 -8.49 -19.55 27.55
C ILE A 573 -9.81 -19.59 26.76
N GLY A 574 -10.13 -20.73 26.13
CA GLY A 574 -11.35 -20.91 25.33
C GLY A 574 -11.39 -20.12 24.02
N LYS A 575 -10.25 -19.60 23.56
CA LYS A 575 -10.09 -18.86 22.29
C LYS A 575 -8.89 -19.39 21.51
N SER A 576 -8.98 -19.33 20.19
CA SER A 576 -7.86 -19.59 19.30
C SER A 576 -6.99 -18.35 19.10
N PHE A 577 -5.71 -18.56 18.78
CA PHE A 577 -4.77 -17.46 18.55
C PHE A 577 -5.16 -16.55 17.36
N ARG A 578 -5.94 -17.05 16.40
CA ARG A 578 -6.48 -16.22 15.31
C ARG A 578 -7.68 -15.38 15.77
N GLU A 579 -8.46 -15.87 16.74
CA GLU A 579 -9.53 -15.08 17.37
C GLU A 579 -8.94 -13.91 18.15
N GLU A 580 -7.89 -14.13 18.94
CA GLU A 580 -7.16 -13.05 19.63
C GLU A 580 -6.68 -11.96 18.66
N GLN A 581 -6.12 -12.36 17.52
CA GLN A 581 -5.67 -11.42 16.48
C GLN A 581 -6.82 -10.61 15.87
N CYS A 582 -8.01 -11.19 15.65
CA CYS A 582 -9.18 -10.42 15.21
C CYS A 582 -9.68 -9.50 16.33
N GLU A 583 -9.74 -9.99 17.57
CA GLU A 583 -10.22 -9.22 18.73
C GLU A 583 -9.32 -8.02 19.06
N ALA A 584 -8.04 -8.04 18.71
CA ALA A 584 -7.14 -6.89 18.81
C ALA A 584 -7.64 -5.67 18.00
N PHE A 585 -8.52 -5.88 17.02
CA PHE A 585 -9.17 -4.82 16.25
C PHE A 585 -10.57 -4.46 16.77
N ASN A 586 -11.03 -5.03 17.89
CA ASN A 586 -12.27 -4.62 18.53
C ASN A 586 -12.13 -3.15 18.96
N GLY A 587 -13.05 -2.29 18.51
CA GLY A 587 -12.97 -0.84 18.71
C GLY A 587 -12.23 -0.08 17.61
N PHE A 588 -11.57 -0.78 16.68
CA PHE A 588 -10.94 -0.18 15.50
C PHE A 588 -11.99 0.00 14.38
N ASN A 589 -12.61 1.18 14.32
CA ASN A 589 -13.62 1.49 13.30
C ASN A 589 -12.95 2.00 12.02
N GLN A 590 -12.72 1.12 11.04
CA GLN A 590 -12.63 1.58 9.66
C GLN A 590 -13.99 2.22 9.32
N SER A 591 -14.01 3.52 9.04
CA SER A 591 -15.21 4.36 8.83
C SER A 591 -16.11 3.84 7.70
N THR A 592 -16.86 2.78 7.98
CA THR A 592 -17.84 2.18 7.09
C THR A 592 -19.20 2.30 7.79
N ASN A 593 -20.14 3.01 7.17
CA ASN A 593 -21.49 3.31 7.70
C ASN A 593 -22.38 2.06 7.93
N ARG A 594 -21.83 0.85 7.95
CA ARG A 594 -22.56 -0.43 8.00
C ARG A 594 -22.32 -1.25 9.28
N LEU A 595 -21.51 -0.74 10.20
CA LEU A 595 -21.08 -1.44 11.40
C LEU A 595 -21.33 -0.58 12.65
N THR A 596 -21.83 -1.19 13.72
CA THR A 596 -22.09 -0.53 15.01
C THR A 596 -20.78 -0.15 15.69
N THR A 597 -20.80 0.78 16.66
CA THR A 597 -19.60 1.27 17.37
C THR A 597 -18.90 0.21 18.24
N THR A 598 -19.46 -0.99 18.36
CA THR A 598 -18.92 -2.12 19.14
C THR A 598 -18.96 -3.40 18.31
N VAL A 599 -18.18 -3.44 17.21
CA VAL A 599 -18.02 -4.67 16.43
C VAL A 599 -17.07 -5.62 17.17
N GLY A 600 -17.58 -6.79 17.53
CA GLY A 600 -16.73 -7.94 17.84
C GLY A 600 -16.26 -8.60 16.54
N TRP A 601 -14.97 -8.66 16.30
CA TRP A 601 -14.39 -9.32 15.13
C TRP A 601 -14.12 -10.79 15.43
N VAL A 602 -14.54 -11.67 14.52
CA VAL A 602 -14.27 -13.12 14.60
C VAL A 602 -13.64 -13.61 13.30
N PRO A 603 -12.78 -14.65 13.32
CA PRO A 603 -12.13 -15.13 12.10
C PRO A 603 -13.12 -15.65 11.06
N LYS A 604 -12.78 -15.44 9.78
CA LYS A 604 -13.48 -16.03 8.64
C LYS A 604 -12.57 -17.05 7.96
N TYR A 605 -13.06 -18.29 7.80
CA TYR A 605 -12.36 -19.35 7.07
C TYR A 605 -13.14 -19.77 5.81
N SER A 606 -14.48 -19.84 5.88
CA SER A 606 -15.34 -20.17 4.74
C SER A 606 -15.25 -19.14 3.61
N GLY A 607 -15.16 -19.62 2.38
CA GLY A 607 -15.01 -18.78 1.18
C GLY A 607 -13.64 -18.07 1.05
N VAL A 608 -12.67 -18.36 1.93
CA VAL A 608 -11.31 -17.81 1.81
C VAL A 608 -10.49 -18.67 0.86
N SER A 609 -9.90 -18.03 -0.16
CA SER A 609 -9.06 -18.72 -1.13
C SER A 609 -7.85 -19.40 -0.45
N PRO A 610 -7.32 -20.52 -0.97
CA PRO A 610 -6.14 -21.17 -0.41
C PRO A 610 -4.92 -20.24 -0.27
N ARG A 611 -4.80 -19.22 -1.15
CA ARG A 611 -3.70 -18.23 -1.12
C ARG A 611 -3.86 -17.22 0.00
N ASP A 612 -5.10 -16.92 0.42
CA ASP A 612 -5.41 -15.90 1.42
C ASP A 612 -5.60 -16.46 2.83
N LYS A 613 -5.47 -17.78 3.03
CA LYS A 613 -5.63 -18.46 4.34
C LYS A 613 -4.75 -17.94 5.47
N CYS A 614 -3.68 -17.23 5.12
CA CYS A 614 -2.75 -16.63 6.07
C CYS A 614 -2.80 -15.10 6.11
N LYS A 615 -3.79 -14.48 5.46
CA LYS A 615 -4.21 -13.10 5.75
C LYS A 615 -5.11 -13.09 6.99
N LEU A 616 -5.16 -11.98 7.72
CA LEU A 616 -6.08 -11.83 8.83
C LEU A 616 -7.45 -11.36 8.32
N ILE A 617 -8.28 -12.33 7.93
CA ILE A 617 -9.64 -12.06 7.45
C ILE A 617 -10.63 -12.26 8.59
N CYS A 618 -11.28 -11.17 9.00
CA CYS A 618 -12.22 -11.16 10.11
C CYS A 618 -13.61 -10.74 9.64
N ARG A 619 -14.65 -11.35 10.19
CA ARG A 619 -16.04 -10.97 10.00
C ARG A 619 -16.57 -10.26 11.24
N ALA A 620 -17.44 -9.29 11.05
CA ALA A 620 -18.15 -8.65 12.14
C ALA A 620 -19.19 -9.63 12.71
N ASN A 621 -19.08 -9.92 14.01
CA ASN A 621 -19.91 -10.91 14.69
C ASN A 621 -21.40 -10.58 14.52
N GLY A 622 -22.22 -11.61 14.21
CA GLY A 622 -23.64 -11.44 13.91
C GLY A 622 -23.96 -10.86 12.53
N THR A 623 -22.97 -10.51 11.70
CA THR A 623 -23.18 -10.00 10.33
C THR A 623 -22.50 -10.87 9.27
N GLY A 624 -22.84 -10.65 7.99
CA GLY A 624 -22.18 -11.27 6.85
C GLY A 624 -20.96 -10.50 6.32
N TYR A 625 -20.66 -9.31 6.86
CA TYR A 625 -19.56 -8.47 6.37
C TYR A 625 -18.21 -8.97 6.90
N PHE A 626 -17.20 -8.97 6.03
CA PHE A 626 -15.85 -9.36 6.35
C PHE A 626 -14.83 -8.41 5.73
N TYR A 627 -13.67 -8.29 6.39
CA TYR A 627 -12.59 -7.39 6.02
C TYR A 627 -11.25 -8.12 6.18
N VAL A 628 -10.25 -7.68 5.40
CA VAL A 628 -8.85 -8.07 5.60
C VAL A 628 -8.26 -7.03 6.54
N LEU A 629 -8.07 -7.37 7.80
CA LEU A 629 -7.59 -6.44 8.83
C LEU A 629 -6.06 -6.35 8.88
N ALA A 630 -5.36 -7.40 8.46
CA ALA A 630 -3.91 -7.40 8.32
C ALA A 630 -3.47 -8.26 7.11
N PRO A 631 -2.36 -7.91 6.43
CA PRO A 631 -1.86 -8.61 5.25
C PRO A 631 -1.35 -10.01 5.56
N LYS A 632 -1.02 -10.31 6.82
CA LYS A 632 -0.71 -11.64 7.30
C LYS A 632 -1.11 -11.82 8.76
N VAL A 633 -1.40 -13.04 9.15
CA VAL A 633 -1.46 -13.44 10.56
C VAL A 633 -0.05 -13.62 11.12
N VAL A 634 0.10 -13.55 12.44
CA VAL A 634 1.36 -13.83 13.14
C VAL A 634 1.84 -15.25 12.79
N ASP A 635 3.15 -15.38 12.52
CA ASP A 635 3.74 -16.67 12.14
C ASP A 635 3.52 -17.73 13.24
N GLY A 636 3.19 -18.96 12.85
CA GLY A 636 2.77 -20.05 13.75
C GLY A 636 1.27 -20.15 13.96
N THR A 637 0.48 -19.17 13.53
CA THR A 637 -0.99 -19.27 13.55
C THR A 637 -1.47 -20.41 12.63
N PRO A 638 -2.33 -21.34 13.08
CA PRO A 638 -2.91 -22.37 12.21
C PRO A 638 -3.63 -21.77 11.00
N CYS A 639 -3.45 -22.35 9.81
CA CYS A 639 -4.06 -21.83 8.59
C CYS A 639 -5.59 -21.97 8.59
N THR A 640 -6.08 -23.09 9.12
CA THR A 640 -7.49 -23.39 9.36
C THR A 640 -7.60 -24.16 10.68
N PRO A 641 -8.76 -24.15 11.36
CA PRO A 641 -8.89 -24.76 12.69
C PRO A 641 -8.71 -26.28 12.71
N ASP A 642 -8.90 -26.94 11.57
CA ASP A 642 -8.83 -28.39 11.39
C ASP A 642 -7.50 -28.89 10.81
N SER A 643 -6.62 -27.97 10.39
CA SER A 643 -5.35 -28.33 9.77
C SER A 643 -4.20 -28.15 10.74
N THR A 644 -3.22 -29.04 10.65
CA THR A 644 -1.92 -28.90 11.31
C THR A 644 -1.02 -27.89 10.61
N SER A 645 -1.41 -27.40 9.43
CA SER A 645 -0.61 -26.42 8.69
C SER A 645 -0.65 -25.06 9.39
N VAL A 646 0.48 -24.37 9.43
CA VAL A 646 0.65 -23.08 10.10
C VAL A 646 1.12 -22.02 9.11
N CYS A 647 0.79 -20.77 9.41
CA CYS A 647 1.19 -19.63 8.61
C CYS A 647 2.64 -19.23 8.89
N VAL A 648 3.42 -19.03 7.84
CA VAL A 648 4.81 -18.55 7.89
C VAL A 648 4.99 -17.51 6.78
N GLN A 649 5.33 -16.27 7.12
CA GLN A 649 5.44 -15.13 6.21
C GLN A 649 4.22 -15.00 5.27
N GLY A 650 3.02 -15.15 5.83
CA GLY A 650 1.76 -15.06 5.08
C GLY A 650 1.49 -16.23 4.13
N LYS A 651 2.24 -17.34 4.21
CA LYS A 651 1.98 -18.59 3.46
C LYS A 651 1.62 -19.73 4.38
N CYS A 652 0.70 -20.58 3.92
CA CYS A 652 0.30 -21.76 4.65
C CYS A 652 1.30 -22.91 4.41
N ILE A 653 2.07 -23.26 5.45
CA ILE A 653 3.10 -24.30 5.40
C ILE A 653 2.63 -25.53 6.17
N LYS A 654 2.84 -26.72 5.60
CA LYS A 654 2.48 -27.98 6.24
C LYS A 654 3.35 -28.22 7.48
N ALA A 655 2.71 -28.51 8.60
CA ALA A 655 3.36 -29.02 9.81
C ALA A 655 2.72 -30.36 10.21
N GLY A 656 3.45 -31.16 10.97
CA GLY A 656 2.91 -32.39 11.55
C GLY A 656 1.94 -32.10 12.69
N CYS A 657 1.23 -33.13 13.15
CA CYS A 657 0.38 -33.04 14.34
C CYS A 657 1.15 -32.73 15.64
N ASP A 658 2.48 -32.84 15.60
CA ASP A 658 3.44 -32.50 16.65
C ASP A 658 3.83 -31.00 16.62
N GLY A 659 3.21 -30.19 15.76
CA GLY A 659 3.51 -28.77 15.59
C GLY A 659 4.83 -28.48 14.86
N GLN A 660 5.57 -29.51 14.45
CA GLN A 660 6.86 -29.35 13.79
C GLN A 660 6.70 -29.11 12.29
N LEU A 661 7.26 -28.01 11.79
CA LEU A 661 7.31 -27.67 10.37
C LEU A 661 8.11 -28.73 9.61
N GLY A 662 7.53 -29.27 8.54
CA GLY A 662 8.13 -30.36 7.75
C GLY A 662 7.95 -31.76 8.34
N SER A 663 7.40 -31.91 9.55
CA SER A 663 7.06 -33.22 10.11
C SER A 663 5.94 -33.89 9.29
N LYS A 664 6.08 -35.19 9.06
CA LYS A 664 5.11 -36.02 8.33
C LYS A 664 4.09 -36.69 9.26
N LYS A 665 4.19 -36.48 10.59
CA LYS A 665 3.28 -37.07 11.57
C LYS A 665 1.87 -36.51 11.36
N LYS A 666 0.87 -37.38 11.39
CA LYS A 666 -0.55 -37.04 11.28
C LYS A 666 -1.32 -37.55 12.48
N PHE A 667 -2.44 -36.90 12.78
CA PHE A 667 -3.41 -37.47 13.70
C PHE A 667 -4.00 -38.73 13.10
N ASP A 668 -4.12 -39.77 13.91
CA ASP A 668 -4.91 -40.94 13.58
C ASP A 668 -6.43 -40.64 13.73
N LYS A 669 -7.29 -41.63 13.46
CA LYS A 669 -8.76 -41.47 13.59
C LYS A 669 -9.21 -41.20 15.03
N CYS A 670 -8.35 -41.49 16.00
CA CYS A 670 -8.57 -41.25 17.42
C CYS A 670 -8.01 -39.90 17.89
N ARG A 671 -7.48 -39.09 16.96
CA ARG A 671 -6.84 -37.79 17.23
C ARG A 671 -5.58 -37.91 18.09
N VAL A 672 -4.91 -39.06 18.06
CA VAL A 672 -3.57 -39.26 18.63
C VAL A 672 -2.52 -38.96 17.56
N CYS A 673 -1.56 -38.09 17.88
CA CYS A 673 -0.51 -37.72 16.94
C CYS A 673 0.46 -38.89 16.71
N GLY A 674 0.53 -39.39 15.47
CA GLY A 674 1.30 -40.60 15.16
C GLY A 674 0.72 -41.88 15.76
N GLY A 675 -0.57 -41.86 16.11
CA GLY A 675 -1.27 -43.02 16.67
C GLY A 675 -1.56 -44.13 15.66
N ASP A 676 -2.00 -45.28 16.15
CA ASP A 676 -2.25 -46.50 15.40
C ASP A 676 -3.75 -46.83 15.24
N ASN A 677 -4.64 -45.89 15.59
CA ASN A 677 -6.10 -46.02 15.61
C ASN A 677 -6.68 -46.98 16.65
N LYS A 678 -5.94 -47.35 17.71
CA LYS A 678 -6.43 -48.31 18.72
C LYS A 678 -6.99 -47.67 19.99
N SER A 679 -6.75 -46.38 20.23
CA SER A 679 -7.18 -45.69 21.46
C SER A 679 -8.65 -45.28 21.48
N CYS A 680 -9.38 -45.51 20.39
CA CYS A 680 -10.79 -45.17 20.27
C CYS A 680 -11.56 -46.27 19.51
N LYS A 681 -12.88 -46.30 19.72
CA LYS A 681 -13.79 -47.20 18.99
C LYS A 681 -14.58 -46.43 17.94
N LYS A 682 -14.71 -47.00 16.73
CA LYS A 682 -15.56 -46.44 15.67
C LYS A 682 -17.03 -46.62 16.04
N VAL A 683 -17.79 -45.53 16.01
CA VAL A 683 -19.25 -45.55 16.14
C VAL A 683 -19.85 -45.07 14.82
N SER A 684 -20.81 -45.81 14.28
CA SER A 684 -21.53 -45.46 13.05
C SER A 684 -22.98 -45.91 13.17
N GLY A 685 -23.89 -45.15 12.55
CA GLY A 685 -25.31 -45.46 12.52
C GLY A 685 -25.99 -44.79 11.34
N LEU A 686 -27.24 -45.20 11.07
CA LEU A 686 -28.09 -44.64 10.04
C LEU A 686 -29.48 -44.39 10.61
N PHE A 687 -30.05 -43.22 10.30
CA PHE A 687 -31.41 -42.85 10.68
C PHE A 687 -32.28 -42.76 9.41
N THR A 688 -33.36 -43.54 9.34
CA THR A 688 -34.15 -43.71 8.10
C THR A 688 -35.65 -43.50 8.26
N LYS A 689 -36.17 -43.35 9.48
CA LYS A 689 -37.61 -43.22 9.76
C LYS A 689 -37.90 -41.85 10.39
N PRO A 690 -37.88 -40.75 9.61
CA PRO A 690 -38.19 -39.43 10.14
C PRO A 690 -39.68 -39.29 10.44
N ILE A 691 -40.00 -38.64 11.57
CA ILE A 691 -41.33 -38.10 11.87
C ILE A 691 -41.37 -36.60 11.57
N HIS A 692 -42.55 -36.01 11.44
CA HIS A 692 -42.67 -34.57 11.20
C HIS A 692 -42.06 -33.77 12.37
N GLY A 693 -41.21 -32.80 12.06
CA GLY A 693 -40.50 -31.97 13.04
C GLY A 693 -39.01 -32.34 13.22
N TYR A 694 -38.38 -31.79 14.27
CA TYR A 694 -36.99 -32.14 14.59
C TYR A 694 -36.90 -33.52 15.21
N ASN A 695 -36.12 -34.40 14.59
CA ASN A 695 -35.87 -35.75 15.05
C ASN A 695 -34.53 -35.81 15.77
N PHE A 696 -34.47 -36.50 16.92
CA PHE A 696 -33.20 -36.82 17.55
C PHE A 696 -32.48 -37.93 16.76
N VAL A 697 -31.25 -37.67 16.33
CA VAL A 697 -30.45 -38.63 15.53
C VAL A 697 -29.32 -39.22 16.38
N VAL A 698 -28.46 -38.37 16.93
CA VAL A 698 -27.29 -38.80 17.71
C VAL A 698 -26.78 -37.67 18.61
N THR A 699 -26.32 -38.01 19.80
CA THR A 699 -25.51 -37.13 20.64
C THR A 699 -24.04 -37.36 20.32
N VAL A 700 -23.29 -36.30 19.99
CA VAL A 700 -21.83 -36.35 19.84
C VAL A 700 -21.19 -36.09 21.21
N PRO A 701 -20.66 -37.11 21.91
CA PRO A 701 -20.08 -36.92 23.24
C PRO A 701 -18.78 -36.13 23.18
N ALA A 702 -18.44 -35.47 24.29
CA ALA A 702 -17.11 -34.86 24.45
C ALA A 702 -16.01 -35.93 24.29
N GLY A 703 -14.93 -35.59 23.59
CA GLY A 703 -13.85 -36.53 23.25
C GLY A 703 -14.06 -37.32 21.96
N ALA A 704 -15.24 -37.24 21.33
CA ALA A 704 -15.43 -37.78 19.99
C ALA A 704 -14.52 -37.09 18.97
N SER A 705 -13.90 -37.86 18.09
CA SER A 705 -13.02 -37.38 17.04
C SER A 705 -13.45 -37.93 15.67
N ASN A 706 -13.01 -37.25 14.61
CA ASN A 706 -13.31 -37.62 13.22
C ASN A 706 -14.83 -37.83 12.94
N VAL A 707 -15.64 -36.89 13.43
CA VAL A 707 -17.10 -36.93 13.35
C VAL A 707 -17.55 -36.44 11.97
N ASP A 708 -18.33 -37.26 11.26
CA ASP A 708 -18.93 -36.93 9.96
C ASP A 708 -20.41 -37.32 9.99
N VAL A 709 -21.29 -36.35 9.80
CA VAL A 709 -22.75 -36.54 9.77
C VAL A 709 -23.26 -36.03 8.44
N ARG A 710 -23.84 -36.93 7.64
CA ARG A 710 -24.35 -36.62 6.30
C ARG A 710 -25.83 -36.89 6.23
N GLN A 711 -26.60 -35.90 5.80
CA GLN A 711 -27.93 -36.13 5.27
C GLN A 711 -27.78 -36.44 3.77
N ARG A 712 -28.40 -37.53 3.32
CA ARG A 712 -28.48 -37.93 1.92
C ARG A 712 -29.96 -38.05 1.56
N GLY A 713 -30.33 -37.58 0.37
CA GLY A 713 -31.69 -37.70 -0.13
C GLY A 713 -32.17 -39.15 -0.17
N TYR A 714 -33.43 -39.38 0.20
CA TYR A 714 -34.05 -40.71 0.19
C TYR A 714 -34.08 -41.28 -1.23
N LYS A 715 -33.54 -42.50 -1.44
CA LYS A 715 -33.50 -43.19 -2.75
C LYS A 715 -32.95 -42.35 -3.93
N GLY A 716 -32.05 -41.39 -3.68
CA GLY A 716 -31.51 -40.53 -4.74
C GLY A 716 -32.48 -39.45 -5.25
N LEU A 717 -33.62 -39.24 -4.57
CA LEU A 717 -34.44 -38.05 -4.81
C LEU A 717 -33.65 -36.80 -4.40
N ILE A 718 -33.54 -35.86 -5.34
CA ILE A 718 -32.76 -34.62 -5.22
C ILE A 718 -33.52 -33.57 -4.38
N ASN A 719 -34.83 -33.74 -4.22
CA ASN A 719 -35.73 -32.83 -3.49
C ASN A 719 -36.31 -33.54 -2.26
N ASP A 720 -35.51 -33.70 -1.21
CA ASP A 720 -36.06 -33.98 0.13
C ASP A 720 -35.94 -32.73 1.02
N ASP A 721 -36.99 -32.47 1.81
CA ASP A 721 -37.05 -31.30 2.71
C ASP A 721 -36.31 -31.56 4.04
N ASN A 722 -35.51 -32.63 4.10
CA ASN A 722 -34.75 -33.00 5.29
C ASN A 722 -33.45 -32.20 5.36
N TYR A 723 -33.11 -31.71 6.55
CA TYR A 723 -31.84 -31.03 6.80
C TYR A 723 -31.35 -31.32 8.20
N LEU A 724 -30.04 -31.14 8.40
CA LEU A 724 -29.42 -31.31 9.71
C LEU A 724 -29.60 -30.05 10.55
N ALA A 725 -29.92 -30.22 11.83
CA ALA A 725 -29.88 -29.18 12.84
C ALA A 725 -29.06 -29.65 14.04
N VAL A 726 -28.39 -28.72 14.71
CA VAL A 726 -27.48 -29.02 15.83
C VAL A 726 -27.87 -28.18 17.03
N LYS A 727 -28.01 -28.80 18.20
CA LYS A 727 -28.18 -28.15 19.49
C LYS A 727 -26.93 -28.33 20.35
N ASN A 728 -26.66 -27.36 21.22
CA ASN A 728 -25.67 -27.52 22.29
C ASN A 728 -26.29 -28.26 23.51
N GLY A 729 -25.47 -28.56 24.52
CA GLY A 729 -25.92 -29.20 25.76
C GLY A 729 -26.92 -28.38 26.61
N GLN A 730 -27.13 -27.10 26.27
CA GLN A 730 -28.12 -26.21 26.89
C GLN A 730 -29.41 -26.10 26.04
N SER A 731 -29.63 -27.03 25.11
CA SER A 731 -30.80 -27.07 24.22
C SER A 731 -30.95 -25.88 23.25
N ARG A 732 -29.92 -25.04 23.09
CA ARG A 732 -29.89 -23.93 22.12
C ARG A 732 -29.42 -24.41 20.76
N TYR A 733 -30.13 -24.05 19.70
CA TYR A 733 -29.72 -24.34 18.33
C TYR A 733 -28.46 -23.57 17.94
N LEU A 734 -27.45 -24.30 17.46
CA LEU A 734 -26.23 -23.78 16.85
C LEU A 734 -26.35 -23.71 15.31
N LEU A 735 -27.11 -24.64 14.71
CA LEU A 735 -27.31 -24.75 13.26
C LEU A 735 -28.77 -25.11 12.96
N ASN A 736 -29.34 -24.45 11.94
CA ASN A 736 -30.66 -24.70 11.35
C ASN A 736 -31.79 -24.91 12.38
N GLY A 737 -31.92 -24.00 13.35
CA GLY A 737 -33.03 -23.98 14.32
C GLY A 737 -34.28 -23.26 13.79
N ASN A 738 -35.39 -23.37 14.52
CA ASN A 738 -36.68 -22.71 14.20
C ASN A 738 -37.21 -22.99 12.79
N TYR A 739 -36.90 -24.18 12.27
CA TYR A 739 -37.25 -24.61 10.91
C TYR A 739 -36.64 -23.76 9.78
N ILE A 740 -35.55 -23.02 10.05
CA ILE A 740 -34.87 -22.18 9.05
C ILE A 740 -33.56 -22.85 8.63
N VAL A 741 -33.43 -23.13 7.33
CA VAL A 741 -32.24 -23.76 6.76
C VAL A 741 -31.25 -22.73 6.25
N SER A 742 -29.98 -22.86 6.64
CA SER A 742 -28.88 -22.15 6.00
C SER A 742 -28.56 -22.82 4.66
N ALA A 743 -28.76 -22.10 3.56
CA ALA A 743 -28.37 -22.56 2.23
C ALA A 743 -26.85 -22.48 2.01
N VAL A 744 -26.16 -21.59 2.72
CA VAL A 744 -24.73 -21.30 2.55
C VAL A 744 -23.84 -22.10 3.51
N GLU A 745 -22.59 -22.30 3.10
CA GLU A 745 -21.53 -22.87 3.95
C GLU A 745 -21.33 -22.00 5.20
N ARG A 746 -21.24 -22.65 6.37
CA ARG A 746 -21.01 -21.98 7.65
C ARG A 746 -19.94 -22.66 8.48
N ASP A 747 -19.11 -21.82 9.08
CA ASP A 747 -18.17 -22.17 10.13
C ASP A 747 -18.72 -21.70 11.47
N ILE A 748 -19.06 -22.64 12.34
CA ILE A 748 -19.57 -22.36 13.68
C ILE A 748 -18.49 -22.70 14.69
N PRO A 749 -17.86 -21.70 15.35
CA PRO A 749 -16.90 -21.96 16.41
C PRO A 749 -17.60 -22.62 17.60
N ILE A 750 -17.02 -23.71 18.07
CA ILE A 750 -17.43 -24.43 19.28
C ILE A 750 -16.18 -24.48 20.17
N LYS A 751 -16.32 -24.42 21.50
CA LYS A 751 -15.14 -24.43 22.39
C LYS A 751 -14.17 -25.56 22.03
N GLY A 752 -12.95 -25.20 21.60
CA GLY A 752 -11.90 -26.13 21.19
C GLY A 752 -12.11 -26.87 19.85
N SER A 753 -13.12 -26.52 19.05
CA SER A 753 -13.43 -27.19 17.77
C SER A 753 -14.14 -26.26 16.77
N LEU A 754 -14.32 -26.73 15.53
CA LEU A 754 -15.07 -26.01 14.50
C LEU A 754 -16.10 -26.94 13.88
N LEU A 755 -17.37 -26.54 13.90
CA LEU A 755 -18.40 -27.21 13.14
C LEU A 755 -18.50 -26.58 11.75
N LYS A 756 -18.09 -27.35 10.74
CA LYS A 756 -18.22 -26.98 9.33
C LYS A 756 -19.53 -27.55 8.78
N TYR A 757 -20.36 -26.69 8.24
CA TYR A 757 -21.60 -27.07 7.58
C TYR A 757 -21.53 -26.65 6.11
N SER A 758 -21.70 -27.60 5.19
CA SER A 758 -21.51 -27.39 3.75
C SER A 758 -22.64 -26.64 3.04
N GLY A 759 -23.75 -26.33 3.72
CA GLY A 759 -24.93 -25.75 3.07
C GLY A 759 -25.75 -26.78 2.27
N LYS A 760 -26.80 -26.28 1.60
CA LYS A 760 -27.60 -27.05 0.64
C LYS A 760 -26.87 -27.00 -0.70
N LYS A 761 -26.49 -28.16 -1.27
CA LYS A 761 -25.95 -28.21 -2.64
C LYS A 761 -27.11 -28.01 -3.62
N GLU A 762 -27.21 -26.83 -4.25
CA GLU A 762 -27.98 -26.70 -5.48
C GLU A 762 -27.20 -27.32 -6.64
N MET A 763 -27.82 -28.27 -7.34
CA MET A 763 -27.22 -28.99 -8.47
C MET A 763 -27.12 -28.03 -9.66
N GLY A 764 -25.96 -27.39 -9.83
CA GLY A 764 -25.69 -26.50 -10.97
C GLY A 764 -24.22 -26.40 -11.40
N LYS A 765 -23.29 -27.05 -10.70
CA LYS A 765 -21.90 -27.18 -11.17
C LYS A 765 -21.40 -28.60 -10.96
N SER A 766 -21.25 -29.30 -12.09
CA SER A 766 -20.34 -30.43 -12.24
C SER A 766 -18.95 -29.94 -11.86
N ASP A 767 -18.43 -30.36 -10.71
CA ASP A 767 -17.00 -30.49 -10.49
C ASP A 767 -16.72 -31.96 -10.19
N SER A 768 -16.16 -32.63 -11.19
CA SER A 768 -15.52 -33.93 -11.09
C SER A 768 -14.19 -33.78 -10.34
N GLN A 769 -14.13 -34.22 -9.09
CA GLN A 769 -13.03 -35.00 -8.48
C GLN A 769 -13.34 -35.42 -7.05
#